data_AF-A0AAN7BXS9-F1
#
_entry.id   AF-A0AAN7BXS9-F1
#
_cell.length_a   1.000
_cell.length_b   1.000
_cell.length_c   1.000
_cell.angle_alpha   90.00
_cell.angle_beta   90.00
_cell.angle_gamma   90.00
#
_symmetry.space_group_name_H-M   'P 1'
#
loop_
_entity.id
_entity.type
_entity.pdbx_description
1 polymer ?
#
loop_
_entity_poly.entity_id
_entity_poly.type
_entity_poly.pdbx_seq_one_letter_code
_entity_poly.pdbx_strand_id
1 'polypeptide(L)'
;MFRLAQFVKDHTTKRGSLGIVYYAGHCDQAESTNRPGFTEWRAKKNGGPTLDWYNVQPALYLAKGDIVLILDCCHAMNRTRQKIQGKMEILAACGFGAIVPGPGKHSFTSALMRQLRAHLRKDTVITIKWLSVHLWDEETRPDPTQSPAYFQLGDQPSIVLKRLTSPPTGFTNKRDLPSSFMLLKVSLADDPSGLQIATWLSSFRPKMVQKVDIEALILKARTLENIKDYSHIFPGSILGKLSQTAQAEILTSIRGLSRVMASTATLAKETVSEVVGPNVQQKAIKDIERKIYQVVDVVQSNILLDNAIQPGEATQDEVMIAIEAKSVLELRQQVLETLSLQEPTELSRVLIQFIPQPMPRDSRFRLGMMKVNPIILQSFPYIPQEGAISPSQPDPITLDRFRRMTSLLSHKEQTSKYVLRCLGYLKEPLAKQISLVFEVPGPPILPSQSLPPIPTTHTLHDLYQYAKHVPLGIRFEISHALTSAVQGLHRVGWVHRELQSRNVLFFDFSTTKSPMPYVFGFEYSRPHEAESELLADFSPWNNAYRHPQRWGKPGASFTKGHDVYSLGVILFEIAAWKSISKLSCTKSNASQRVDSDSVKKEILALMAGDRLAHSVGGQLIGVIERCLSFEEEAAKNEEGELEGYRRFRAEVVEPLRRLVDVGV
;
A
#
# COMPACT_ATOMS: atom_id res chain seq x y z
N MET A 1 -20.98 9.45 -7.04
CA MET A 1 -22.29 10.12 -6.81
C MET A 1 -22.16 11.32 -5.87
N PHE A 2 -21.72 11.16 -4.61
CA PHE A 2 -21.61 12.26 -3.63
C PHE A 2 -20.82 13.49 -4.10
N ARG A 3 -19.68 13.32 -4.77
CA ARG A 3 -18.86 14.45 -5.24
C ARG A 3 -19.54 15.34 -6.30
N LEU A 4 -20.34 14.76 -7.20
CA LEU A 4 -21.05 15.54 -8.23
C LEU A 4 -22.20 16.33 -7.60
N ALA A 5 -22.97 15.70 -6.72
CA ALA A 5 -24.05 16.36 -6.00
C ALA A 5 -23.51 17.50 -5.10
N GLN A 6 -22.39 17.26 -4.41
CA GLN A 6 -21.71 18.26 -3.61
C GLN A 6 -21.18 19.42 -4.48
N PHE A 7 -20.52 19.12 -5.60
CA PHE A 7 -20.06 20.15 -6.53
C PHE A 7 -21.21 21.05 -7.03
N VAL A 8 -22.32 20.44 -7.46
CA VAL A 8 -23.53 21.15 -7.90
C VAL A 8 -24.08 22.02 -6.77
N LYS A 9 -24.17 21.48 -5.55
CA LYS A 9 -24.64 22.19 -4.36
C LYS A 9 -23.72 23.37 -3.97
N ASP A 10 -22.43 23.25 -4.15
CA ASP A 10 -21.49 24.29 -3.71
C ASP A 10 -21.33 25.41 -4.75
N HIS A 11 -21.42 25.07 -6.05
CA HIS A 11 -20.98 25.98 -7.12
C HIS A 11 -22.10 26.44 -8.07
N THR A 12 -23.29 25.83 -8.02
CA THR A 12 -24.39 26.15 -8.98
C THR A 12 -25.70 26.57 -8.29
N THR A 13 -25.60 27.10 -7.06
CA THR A 13 -26.74 27.55 -6.25
C THR A 13 -27.28 28.92 -6.63
N LYS A 14 -26.55 29.72 -7.43
CA LYS A 14 -26.97 31.05 -7.88
C LYS A 14 -27.63 30.97 -9.26
N ARG A 15 -28.74 31.69 -9.46
CA ARG A 15 -29.31 31.92 -10.80
C ARG A 15 -28.30 32.73 -11.63
N GLY A 16 -28.09 32.35 -12.88
CA GLY A 16 -27.06 32.94 -13.75
C GLY A 16 -25.66 32.33 -13.61
N SER A 17 -25.50 31.24 -12.85
CA SER A 17 -24.27 30.43 -12.88
C SER A 17 -24.31 29.42 -14.03
N LEU A 18 -23.14 29.12 -14.59
CA LEU A 18 -22.96 28.08 -15.61
C LEU A 18 -22.08 26.95 -15.06
N GLY A 19 -22.64 25.74 -14.98
CA GLY A 19 -21.90 24.53 -14.70
C GLY A 19 -21.52 23.82 -16.00
N ILE A 20 -20.24 23.47 -16.18
CA ILE A 20 -19.79 22.66 -17.31
C ILE A 20 -19.29 21.32 -16.77
N VAL A 21 -19.89 20.22 -17.22
CA VAL A 21 -19.44 18.87 -16.90
C VAL A 21 -18.85 18.26 -18.16
N TYR A 22 -17.54 18.04 -18.13
CA TYR A 22 -16.82 17.38 -19.21
C TYR A 22 -16.52 15.92 -18.81
N TYR A 23 -17.00 14.96 -19.59
CA TYR A 23 -16.70 13.55 -19.41
C TYR A 23 -15.92 13.02 -20.61
N ALA A 24 -14.76 12.42 -20.34
CA ALA A 24 -13.98 11.69 -21.34
C ALA A 24 -13.64 10.30 -20.80
N GLY A 25 -14.10 9.26 -21.49
CA GLY A 25 -13.98 7.88 -21.02
C GLY A 25 -14.71 6.88 -21.90
N HIS A 26 -14.93 5.68 -21.37
CA HIS A 26 -15.65 4.62 -22.08
C HIS A 26 -17.09 4.53 -21.60
N CYS A 27 -18.00 4.13 -22.48
CA CYS A 27 -19.40 3.92 -22.12
C CYS A 27 -19.94 2.71 -22.90
N ASP A 28 -20.70 1.86 -22.22
CA ASP A 28 -21.14 0.55 -22.72
C ASP A 28 -22.23 0.63 -23.79
N GLN A 29 -22.33 -0.44 -24.61
CA GLN A 29 -23.48 -0.66 -25.48
C GLN A 29 -24.70 -1.05 -24.67
N ALA A 30 -25.87 -0.48 -25.01
CA ALA A 30 -27.12 -0.74 -24.33
C ALA A 30 -27.53 -2.23 -24.33
N GLU A 31 -26.96 -3.06 -25.21
CA GLU A 31 -27.24 -4.50 -25.31
C GLU A 31 -26.37 -5.38 -24.40
N SER A 32 -25.23 -4.89 -23.91
CA SER A 32 -24.29 -5.69 -23.09
C SER A 32 -24.61 -5.69 -21.59
N THR A 33 -25.60 -4.90 -21.16
CA THR A 33 -26.06 -4.86 -19.78
C THR A 33 -27.38 -5.62 -19.67
N ASN A 34 -27.61 -6.36 -18.57
CA ASN A 34 -28.88 -7.04 -18.25
C ASN A 34 -30.08 -6.07 -18.11
N ARG A 35 -29.95 -4.81 -18.54
CA ARG A 35 -30.94 -3.74 -18.52
C ARG A 35 -30.82 -2.91 -19.81
N PRO A 36 -31.50 -3.31 -20.90
CA PRO A 36 -31.43 -2.59 -22.16
C PRO A 36 -31.80 -1.11 -22.00
N GLY A 37 -30.86 -0.23 -22.37
CA GLY A 37 -31.04 1.23 -22.38
C GLY A 37 -30.44 2.02 -21.21
N PHE A 38 -29.75 1.38 -20.26
CA PHE A 38 -29.04 2.05 -19.16
C PHE A 38 -27.53 2.15 -19.47
N THR A 39 -26.95 3.34 -19.32
CA THR A 39 -25.52 3.56 -19.57
C THR A 39 -24.66 3.53 -18.33
N GLU A 40 -23.57 2.79 -18.47
CA GLU A 40 -22.51 2.73 -17.49
C GLU A 40 -21.26 3.42 -18.04
N TRP A 41 -20.82 4.48 -17.36
CA TRP A 41 -19.54 5.15 -17.62
C TRP A 41 -18.41 4.34 -17.00
N ARG A 42 -17.30 4.19 -17.73
CA ARG A 42 -16.17 3.35 -17.33
C ARG A 42 -14.86 4.10 -17.46
N ALA A 43 -14.02 3.94 -16.44
CA ALA A 43 -12.67 4.53 -16.44
C ALA A 43 -11.71 3.82 -17.41
N LYS A 44 -11.96 2.55 -17.74
CA LYS A 44 -11.13 1.75 -18.66
C LYS A 44 -12.03 0.91 -19.58
N LYS A 45 -11.47 0.50 -20.72
CA LYS A 45 -12.18 -0.35 -21.71
C LYS A 45 -12.52 -1.73 -21.14
N ASN A 46 -11.61 -2.29 -20.33
CA ASN A 46 -11.78 -3.57 -19.64
C ASN A 46 -11.47 -3.40 -18.15
N GLY A 47 -12.42 -3.75 -17.28
CA GLY A 47 -12.29 -3.65 -15.82
C GLY A 47 -12.18 -2.20 -15.31
N GLY A 48 -11.96 -2.05 -14.00
CA GLY A 48 -11.88 -0.75 -13.34
C GLY A 48 -13.23 -0.21 -12.86
N PRO A 49 -13.23 0.97 -12.21
CA PRO A 49 -14.44 1.54 -11.61
C PRO A 49 -15.43 1.98 -12.69
N THR A 50 -16.71 1.70 -12.41
CA THR A 50 -17.84 2.05 -13.26
C THR A 50 -18.79 3.00 -12.53
N LEU A 51 -19.60 3.73 -13.30
CA LEU A 51 -20.57 4.68 -12.78
C LEU A 51 -21.86 4.59 -13.58
N ASP A 52 -22.96 4.27 -12.93
CA ASP A 52 -24.30 4.33 -13.52
C ASP A 52 -24.67 5.79 -13.78
N TRP A 53 -24.56 6.20 -15.05
CA TRP A 53 -24.81 7.58 -15.45
C TRP A 53 -26.27 7.96 -15.27
N TYR A 54 -27.19 7.05 -15.62
CA TYR A 54 -28.63 7.28 -15.56
C TYR A 54 -29.10 7.64 -14.15
N ASN A 55 -28.56 6.97 -13.13
CA ASN A 55 -28.89 7.23 -11.73
C ASN A 55 -28.16 8.45 -11.13
N VAL A 56 -27.12 8.96 -11.80
CA VAL A 56 -26.36 10.13 -11.35
C VAL A 56 -26.91 11.45 -11.92
N GLN A 57 -27.54 11.41 -13.10
CA GLN A 57 -28.15 12.60 -13.73
C GLN A 57 -29.05 13.43 -12.81
N PRO A 58 -29.90 12.85 -11.93
CA PRO A 58 -30.75 13.65 -11.03
C PRO A 58 -30.00 14.60 -10.11
N ALA A 59 -28.73 14.32 -9.78
CA ALA A 59 -27.90 15.23 -8.99
C ALA A 59 -27.70 16.59 -9.68
N LEU A 60 -27.70 16.62 -11.01
CA LEU A 60 -27.57 17.85 -11.80
C LEU A 60 -28.85 18.70 -11.75
N TYR A 61 -29.99 18.13 -11.36
CA TYR A 61 -31.26 18.87 -11.25
C TYR A 61 -31.31 19.78 -10.03
N LEU A 62 -30.42 19.57 -9.07
CA LEU A 62 -30.26 20.44 -7.91
C LEU A 62 -29.63 21.80 -8.28
N ALA A 63 -29.01 21.92 -9.45
CA ALA A 63 -28.44 23.19 -9.91
C ALA A 63 -29.54 24.22 -10.18
N LYS A 64 -29.41 25.43 -9.63
CA LYS A 64 -30.31 26.55 -9.97
C LYS A 64 -29.87 27.28 -11.26
N GLY A 65 -28.60 27.14 -11.64
CA GLY A 65 -28.02 27.68 -12.87
C GLY A 65 -28.16 26.77 -14.10
N ASP A 66 -27.53 27.20 -15.19
CA ASP A 66 -27.48 26.48 -16.46
C ASP A 66 -26.38 25.42 -16.44
N ILE A 67 -26.57 24.31 -17.16
CA ILE A 67 -25.62 23.21 -17.26
C ILE A 67 -25.32 22.90 -18.73
N VAL A 68 -24.04 22.78 -19.05
CA VAL A 68 -23.56 22.19 -20.31
C VAL A 68 -22.88 20.87 -20.01
N LEU A 69 -23.33 19.82 -20.67
CA LEU A 69 -22.68 18.51 -20.66
C LEU A 69 -21.87 18.35 -21.94
N ILE A 70 -20.58 18.11 -21.80
CA ILE A 70 -19.68 17.81 -22.92
C ILE A 70 -19.20 16.37 -22.78
N LEU A 71 -19.56 15.50 -23.73
CA LEU A 71 -19.36 14.06 -23.62
C LEU A 71 -18.45 13.55 -24.74
N ASP A 72 -17.20 13.22 -24.41
CA ASP A 72 -16.21 12.60 -25.30
C ASP A 72 -16.06 11.11 -24.96
N CYS A 73 -17.09 10.34 -25.28
CA CYS A 73 -17.14 8.89 -25.05
C CYS A 73 -17.93 8.16 -26.15
N CYS A 74 -17.74 6.84 -26.24
CA CYS A 74 -18.54 5.98 -27.13
C CYS A 74 -19.99 5.92 -26.62
N HIS A 75 -20.98 5.79 -27.51
CA HIS A 75 -22.39 5.70 -27.08
C HIS A 75 -22.83 6.86 -26.18
N ALA A 76 -22.25 8.06 -26.35
CA ALA A 76 -22.50 9.24 -25.52
C ALA A 76 -23.99 9.65 -25.45
N MET A 77 -24.80 9.11 -26.37
CA MET A 77 -26.19 9.49 -26.64
C MET A 77 -27.27 8.57 -26.05
N ASN A 78 -27.01 7.92 -24.91
CA ASN A 78 -28.02 7.10 -24.24
C ASN A 78 -28.79 7.88 -23.17
N ARG A 79 -30.13 7.79 -23.25
CA ARG A 79 -31.19 8.38 -22.38
C ARG A 79 -30.71 9.39 -21.33
N THR A 80 -30.77 10.66 -21.69
CA THR A 80 -30.67 11.77 -20.74
C THR A 80 -32.06 12.27 -20.36
N ARG A 81 -32.34 12.38 -19.07
CA ARG A 81 -33.61 12.88 -18.54
C ARG A 81 -33.64 14.42 -18.61
N GLN A 82 -34.80 14.99 -18.94
CA GLN A 82 -34.99 16.45 -18.99
C GLN A 82 -35.00 17.06 -17.57
N LYS A 83 -34.36 18.23 -17.43
CA LYS A 83 -34.34 19.00 -16.16
C LYS A 83 -35.66 19.75 -15.98
N ILE A 84 -36.15 19.84 -14.75
CA ILE A 84 -37.41 20.53 -14.40
C ILE A 84 -37.22 22.05 -14.26
N GLN A 85 -36.01 22.53 -13.89
CA GLN A 85 -35.74 23.95 -13.61
C GLN A 85 -34.33 24.38 -14.07
N GLY A 86 -34.20 25.45 -14.86
CA GLY A 86 -32.93 25.92 -15.45
C GLY A 86 -32.53 25.14 -16.71
N LYS A 87 -31.57 25.66 -17.49
CA LYS A 87 -31.27 25.11 -18.82
C LYS A 87 -30.23 23.98 -18.78
N MET A 88 -30.40 22.96 -19.62
CA MET A 88 -29.41 21.89 -19.83
C MET A 88 -29.20 21.64 -21.33
N GLU A 89 -27.95 21.75 -21.79
CA GLU A 89 -27.53 21.42 -23.16
C GLU A 89 -26.48 20.32 -23.15
N ILE A 90 -26.48 19.50 -24.21
CA ILE A 90 -25.54 18.40 -24.37
C ILE A 90 -24.83 18.57 -25.71
N LEU A 91 -23.50 18.48 -25.65
CA LEU A 91 -22.62 18.37 -26.80
C LEU A 91 -21.81 17.08 -26.70
N ALA A 92 -22.13 16.10 -27.54
CA ALA A 92 -21.53 14.78 -27.52
C ALA A 92 -20.65 14.54 -28.75
N ALA A 93 -19.59 13.74 -28.58
CA ALA A 93 -18.64 13.40 -29.63
C ALA A 93 -19.23 12.52 -30.74
N CYS A 94 -20.30 11.76 -30.45
CA CYS A 94 -20.95 10.89 -31.43
C CYS A 94 -22.41 10.61 -31.08
N GLY A 95 -23.16 10.11 -32.07
CA GLY A 95 -24.54 9.64 -31.94
C GLY A 95 -24.69 8.29 -31.22
N PHE A 96 -25.93 7.79 -31.15
CA PHE A 96 -26.23 6.47 -30.59
C PHE A 96 -25.51 5.37 -31.39
N GLY A 97 -24.97 4.36 -30.70
CA GLY A 97 -24.33 3.20 -31.35
C GLY A 97 -22.93 3.44 -31.93
N ALA A 98 -22.41 4.67 -31.87
CA ALA A 98 -21.12 5.02 -32.49
C ALA A 98 -19.92 4.91 -31.53
N ILE A 99 -18.77 4.55 -32.11
CA ILE A 99 -17.48 4.44 -31.41
C ILE A 99 -16.61 5.63 -31.83
N VAL A 100 -16.01 6.30 -30.84
CA VAL A 100 -15.10 7.44 -31.04
C VAL A 100 -13.64 7.00 -30.83
N PRO A 101 -12.69 7.62 -31.54
CA PRO A 101 -11.28 7.30 -31.44
C PRO A 101 -10.74 7.73 -30.08
N GLY A 102 -9.61 7.15 -29.70
CA GLY A 102 -8.86 7.65 -28.55
C GLY A 102 -8.38 9.10 -28.76
N PRO A 103 -7.90 9.76 -27.69
CA PRO A 103 -7.37 11.12 -27.78
C PRO A 103 -6.33 11.26 -28.90
N GLY A 104 -6.47 12.30 -29.73
CA GLY A 104 -5.60 12.50 -30.89
C GLY A 104 -6.04 13.65 -31.77
N LYS A 105 -5.34 13.89 -32.87
CA LYS A 105 -5.61 15.02 -33.79
C LYS A 105 -7.04 15.04 -34.34
N HIS A 106 -7.64 13.85 -34.48
CA HIS A 106 -9.01 13.60 -34.94
C HIS A 106 -10.01 13.33 -33.81
N SER A 107 -9.65 13.57 -32.54
CA SER A 107 -10.61 13.41 -31.44
C SER A 107 -11.52 14.63 -31.33
N PHE A 108 -12.72 14.40 -30.80
CA PHE A 108 -13.68 15.46 -30.53
C PHE A 108 -13.07 16.54 -29.60
N THR A 109 -12.36 16.15 -28.53
CA THR A 109 -11.69 17.13 -27.65
C THR A 109 -10.76 18.05 -28.43
N SER A 110 -9.98 17.50 -29.37
CA SER A 110 -8.99 18.27 -30.13
C SER A 110 -9.65 19.28 -31.07
N ALA A 111 -10.74 18.88 -31.74
CA ALA A 111 -11.54 19.79 -32.56
C ALA A 111 -12.16 20.91 -31.72
N LEU A 112 -12.73 20.55 -30.57
CA LEU A 112 -13.31 21.50 -29.61
C LEU A 112 -12.29 22.52 -29.12
N MET A 113 -11.10 22.07 -28.70
CA MET A 113 -10.03 22.96 -28.26
C MET A 113 -9.54 23.89 -29.38
N ARG A 114 -9.47 23.42 -30.64
CA ARG A 114 -9.09 24.28 -31.77
C ARG A 114 -10.10 25.41 -31.96
N GLN A 115 -11.40 25.08 -32.01
CA GLN A 115 -12.46 26.07 -32.17
C GLN A 115 -12.45 27.11 -31.02
N LEU A 116 -12.38 26.63 -29.77
CA LEU A 116 -12.33 27.51 -28.61
C LEU A 116 -11.08 28.41 -28.63
N ARG A 117 -9.91 27.87 -28.99
CA ARG A 117 -8.67 28.67 -29.09
C ARG A 117 -8.72 29.70 -30.22
N ALA A 118 -9.34 29.39 -31.34
CA ALA A 118 -9.52 30.34 -32.44
C ALA A 118 -10.41 31.51 -31.98
N HIS A 119 -11.50 31.23 -31.27
CA HIS A 119 -12.44 32.24 -30.78
C HIS A 119 -11.90 33.03 -29.59
N LEU A 120 -11.03 32.44 -28.76
CA LEU A 120 -10.28 33.15 -27.72
C LEU A 120 -9.41 34.29 -28.28
N ARG A 121 -8.90 34.15 -29.53
CA ARG A 121 -8.11 35.19 -30.21
C ARG A 121 -8.98 36.30 -30.79
N LYS A 122 -10.20 35.97 -31.24
CA LYS A 122 -11.15 36.90 -31.87
C LYS A 122 -12.02 37.67 -30.86
N ASP A 123 -11.94 37.35 -29.56
CA ASP A 123 -12.78 37.87 -28.47
C ASP A 123 -14.29 37.86 -28.78
N THR A 124 -14.72 36.79 -29.44
CA THR A 124 -16.09 36.60 -29.89
C THR A 124 -16.89 35.76 -28.91
N VAL A 125 -18.20 35.97 -28.94
CA VAL A 125 -19.18 35.21 -28.16
C VAL A 125 -19.67 34.06 -29.04
N ILE A 126 -19.71 32.83 -28.51
CA ILE A 126 -20.17 31.64 -29.23
C ILE A 126 -21.29 30.93 -28.49
N THR A 127 -22.17 30.24 -29.20
CA THR A 127 -23.17 29.37 -28.55
C THR A 127 -22.77 27.90 -28.63
N ILE A 128 -23.30 27.04 -27.75
CA ILE A 128 -23.06 25.59 -27.85
C ILE A 128 -23.62 25.01 -29.14
N LYS A 129 -24.79 25.50 -29.59
CA LYS A 129 -25.35 25.13 -30.90
C LYS A 129 -24.46 25.58 -32.05
N TRP A 130 -23.85 26.76 -31.98
CA TRP A 130 -22.89 27.19 -32.99
C TRP A 130 -21.66 26.26 -32.98
N LEU A 131 -21.15 25.94 -31.80
CA LEU A 131 -20.00 25.07 -31.63
C LEU A 131 -20.26 23.68 -32.22
N SER A 132 -21.43 23.09 -32.02
CA SER A 132 -21.76 21.77 -32.57
C SER A 132 -21.68 21.70 -34.10
N VAL A 133 -22.08 22.77 -34.79
CA VAL A 133 -22.04 22.86 -36.25
C VAL A 133 -20.61 23.10 -36.76
N HIS A 134 -19.81 23.88 -36.04
CA HIS A 134 -18.50 24.33 -36.51
C HIS A 134 -17.33 23.45 -36.04
N LEU A 135 -17.59 22.40 -35.27
CA LEU A 135 -16.58 21.37 -34.99
C LEU A 135 -16.13 20.60 -36.25
N TRP A 136 -16.85 20.74 -37.36
CA TRP A 136 -16.58 20.18 -38.69
C TRP A 136 -16.19 21.25 -39.74
N ASP A 137 -15.86 22.46 -39.30
CA ASP A 137 -15.50 23.56 -40.20
C ASP A 137 -14.12 23.33 -40.85
N GLU A 138 -13.94 23.77 -42.10
CA GLU A 138 -12.71 23.63 -42.88
C GLU A 138 -11.49 24.25 -42.18
N GLU A 139 -11.69 25.31 -41.41
CA GLU A 139 -10.65 25.95 -40.58
C GLU A 139 -10.13 25.06 -39.44
N THR A 140 -10.81 23.94 -39.13
CA THR A 140 -10.48 23.07 -38.00
C THR A 140 -10.03 21.67 -38.34
N ARG A 141 -9.57 21.48 -39.58
CA ARG A 141 -8.91 20.23 -39.96
C ARG A 141 -7.72 19.90 -39.04
N PRO A 142 -7.52 18.62 -38.72
CA PRO A 142 -8.25 17.48 -39.27
C PRO A 142 -9.55 17.18 -38.50
N ASP A 143 -10.57 16.78 -39.26
CA ASP A 143 -11.93 16.60 -38.73
C ASP A 143 -12.02 15.47 -37.70
N PRO A 144 -12.95 15.57 -36.73
CA PRO A 144 -13.26 14.46 -35.85
C PRO A 144 -13.90 13.33 -36.66
N THR A 145 -13.55 12.08 -36.31
CA THR A 145 -13.98 10.89 -37.07
C THR A 145 -15.48 10.59 -36.99
N GLN A 146 -16.21 11.28 -36.13
CA GLN A 146 -17.66 11.13 -35.93
C GLN A 146 -18.28 12.53 -35.90
N SER A 147 -19.52 12.63 -36.38
CA SER A 147 -20.32 13.85 -36.29
C SER A 147 -20.69 14.12 -34.83
N PRO A 148 -20.35 15.31 -34.29
CA PRO A 148 -20.82 15.72 -32.99
C PRO A 148 -22.35 15.78 -32.95
N ALA A 149 -22.93 15.34 -31.84
CA ALA A 149 -24.36 15.38 -31.62
C ALA A 149 -24.69 16.47 -30.59
N TYR A 150 -25.72 17.28 -30.88
CA TYR A 150 -26.16 18.37 -30.01
C TYR A 150 -27.63 18.19 -29.64
N PHE A 151 -27.93 18.32 -28.35
CA PHE A 151 -29.30 18.24 -27.84
C PHE A 151 -29.61 19.40 -26.91
N GLN A 152 -30.73 20.03 -27.20
CA GLN A 152 -31.32 21.08 -26.40
C GLN A 152 -32.54 20.49 -25.68
N LEU A 153 -32.49 20.40 -24.35
CA LEU A 153 -33.55 19.78 -23.54
C LEU A 153 -34.60 20.84 -23.12
N GLY A 154 -35.12 21.62 -24.07
CA GLY A 154 -36.17 22.65 -23.90
C GLY A 154 -36.17 23.73 -24.99
N ASP A 155 -37.19 24.60 -25.04
CA ASP A 155 -37.40 25.60 -26.12
C ASP A 155 -36.63 26.94 -25.96
N GLN A 156 -35.58 26.98 -25.14
CA GLN A 156 -34.84 28.21 -24.78
C GLN A 156 -33.62 28.48 -25.69
N PRO A 157 -33.27 29.73 -26.04
CA PRO A 157 -32.15 30.07 -26.95
C PRO A 157 -30.79 29.59 -26.44
N SER A 158 -29.88 29.10 -27.30
CA SER A 158 -28.67 28.30 -26.95
C SER A 158 -27.74 28.94 -25.90
N ILE A 159 -27.07 28.14 -25.04
CA ILE A 159 -26.17 28.66 -24.00
C ILE A 159 -25.00 29.39 -24.67
N VAL A 160 -24.71 30.59 -24.16
CA VAL A 160 -23.72 31.51 -24.69
C VAL A 160 -22.43 31.40 -23.86
N LEU A 161 -21.30 31.12 -24.53
CA LEU A 161 -19.97 31.14 -23.96
C LEU A 161 -19.25 32.43 -24.33
N LYS A 162 -18.68 33.09 -23.33
CA LYS A 162 -17.81 34.26 -23.48
C LYS A 162 -16.49 34.00 -22.78
N ARG A 163 -15.40 34.54 -23.34
CA ARG A 163 -14.07 34.51 -22.72
C ARG A 163 -14.11 35.19 -21.35
N LEU A 164 -13.48 34.54 -20.36
CA LEU A 164 -13.20 35.17 -19.06
C LEU A 164 -12.06 36.19 -19.23
N THR A 165 -12.29 37.41 -18.76
CA THR A 165 -11.31 38.52 -18.83
C THR A 165 -10.17 38.35 -17.82
N SER A 166 -10.41 37.64 -16.71
CA SER A 166 -9.41 37.25 -15.72
C SER A 166 -9.52 35.76 -15.40
N PRO A 167 -8.39 35.04 -15.21
CA PRO A 167 -8.43 33.67 -14.72
C PRO A 167 -8.98 33.66 -13.28
N PRO A 168 -9.83 32.69 -12.91
CA PRO A 168 -10.27 32.51 -11.54
C PRO A 168 -9.07 32.36 -10.60
N THR A 169 -9.20 32.84 -9.36
CA THR A 169 -8.22 32.63 -8.29
C THR A 169 -7.87 31.13 -8.18
N GLY A 170 -6.57 30.81 -8.23
CA GLY A 170 -6.08 29.42 -8.19
C GLY A 170 -5.76 28.77 -9.55
N PHE A 171 -6.02 29.44 -10.68
CA PHE A 171 -5.61 28.96 -12.01
C PHE A 171 -4.39 29.72 -12.55
N THR A 172 -3.25 29.04 -12.68
CA THR A 172 -2.05 29.58 -13.34
C THR A 172 -2.07 29.35 -14.85
N ASN A 173 -1.79 30.39 -15.63
CA ASN A 173 -1.62 30.29 -17.08
C ASN A 173 -0.34 29.50 -17.40
N LYS A 174 -0.45 28.20 -17.72
CA LYS A 174 0.64 27.42 -18.33
C LYS A 174 0.87 27.90 -19.77
N ARG A 175 1.61 29.00 -19.96
CA ARG A 175 1.94 29.53 -21.30
C ARG A 175 3.09 28.81 -22.00
N ASP A 176 3.86 28.00 -21.29
CA ASP A 176 4.93 27.20 -21.90
C ASP A 176 4.49 25.73 -22.02
N LEU A 177 3.63 25.47 -23.01
CA LEU A 177 3.34 24.10 -23.44
C LEU A 177 4.44 23.65 -24.39
N PRO A 178 5.07 22.47 -24.18
CA PRO A 178 5.97 21.90 -25.18
C PRO A 178 5.21 21.67 -26.49
N SER A 179 5.86 21.93 -27.62
CA SER A 179 5.27 21.86 -28.97
C SER A 179 4.79 20.46 -29.35
N SER A 180 5.24 19.43 -28.64
CA SER A 180 4.79 18.05 -28.75
C SER A 180 5.10 17.28 -27.46
N PHE A 181 4.39 16.18 -27.22
CA PHE A 181 4.69 15.23 -26.16
C PHE A 181 4.83 13.83 -26.78
N MET A 182 5.77 13.04 -26.26
CA MET A 182 5.98 11.65 -26.67
C MET A 182 5.56 10.74 -25.51
N LEU A 183 4.61 9.83 -25.75
CA LEU A 183 4.20 8.84 -24.76
C LEU A 183 4.99 7.55 -25.01
N LEU A 184 5.94 7.25 -24.12
CA LEU A 184 6.77 6.05 -24.23
C LEU A 184 6.10 4.89 -23.46
N LYS A 185 5.62 3.89 -24.19
CA LYS A 185 5.12 2.63 -23.60
C LYS A 185 6.17 1.55 -23.84
N VAL A 186 6.73 1.02 -22.75
CA VAL A 186 7.82 0.04 -22.80
C VAL A 186 7.39 -1.21 -22.06
N SER A 187 7.52 -2.37 -22.70
CA SER A 187 7.39 -3.67 -22.05
C SER A 187 8.79 -4.11 -21.62
N LEU A 188 8.98 -4.24 -20.31
CA LEU A 188 10.27 -4.53 -19.71
C LEU A 188 10.34 -6.01 -19.36
N ALA A 189 11.53 -6.59 -19.51
CA ALA A 189 11.79 -7.99 -19.17
C ALA A 189 12.00 -8.21 -17.66
N ASP A 190 12.41 -7.15 -16.94
CA ASP A 190 12.67 -7.12 -15.50
C ASP A 190 12.07 -5.85 -14.86
N ASP A 191 12.15 -5.71 -13.53
CA ASP A 191 11.71 -4.53 -12.78
C ASP A 191 12.89 -3.56 -12.50
N PRO A 192 13.21 -2.63 -13.40
CA PRO A 192 14.31 -1.70 -13.21
C PRO A 192 13.96 -0.67 -12.13
N SER A 193 14.95 -0.35 -11.31
CA SER A 193 14.87 0.80 -10.39
C SER A 193 14.56 2.09 -11.15
N GLY A 194 13.88 3.05 -10.50
CA GLY A 194 13.59 4.37 -11.09
C GLY A 194 14.85 5.08 -11.63
N LEU A 195 15.99 4.72 -11.06
CA LEU A 195 17.33 5.14 -11.47
C LEU A 195 17.80 4.59 -12.82
N GLN A 196 17.56 3.30 -13.06
CA GLN A 196 17.87 2.65 -14.34
C GLN A 196 16.98 3.21 -15.45
N ILE A 197 15.70 3.48 -15.13
CA ILE A 197 14.76 4.14 -16.05
C ILE A 197 15.24 5.56 -16.38
N ALA A 198 15.62 6.34 -15.36
CA ALA A 198 16.14 7.69 -15.54
C ALA A 198 17.44 7.73 -16.37
N THR A 199 18.35 6.79 -16.11
CA THR A 199 19.64 6.67 -16.80
C THR A 199 19.43 6.25 -18.26
N TRP A 200 18.55 5.30 -18.52
CA TRP A 200 18.19 4.87 -19.87
C TRP A 200 17.55 6.00 -20.68
N LEU A 201 16.56 6.70 -20.11
CA LEU A 201 15.88 7.84 -20.75
C LEU A 201 16.84 9.01 -21.03
N SER A 202 17.82 9.23 -20.15
CA SER A 202 18.84 10.27 -20.33
C SER A 202 19.90 9.89 -21.36
N SER A 203 20.27 8.60 -21.42
CA SER A 203 21.36 8.10 -22.30
C SER A 203 20.91 7.90 -23.74
N PHE A 204 19.65 7.57 -23.98
CA PHE A 204 19.10 7.30 -25.32
C PHE A 204 17.99 8.26 -25.72
N ARG A 205 18.07 9.52 -25.26
CA ARG A 205 17.10 10.55 -25.63
C ARG A 205 17.13 10.78 -27.16
N PRO A 206 15.97 10.73 -27.85
CA PRO A 206 15.89 11.18 -29.23
C PRO A 206 16.35 12.65 -29.31
N LYS A 207 17.08 13.04 -30.37
CA LYS A 207 17.68 14.38 -30.51
C LYS A 207 16.70 15.55 -30.35
N MET A 208 15.40 15.29 -30.52
CA MET A 208 14.29 16.22 -30.41
C MET A 208 13.71 16.39 -28.99
N VAL A 209 14.13 15.57 -28.02
CA VAL A 209 13.70 15.68 -26.62
C VAL A 209 14.66 16.61 -25.87
N GLN A 210 14.15 17.81 -25.53
CA GLN A 210 14.93 18.87 -24.90
C GLN A 210 15.11 18.67 -23.39
N LYS A 211 14.16 18.00 -22.70
CA LYS A 211 14.18 17.74 -21.25
C LYS A 211 13.36 16.50 -20.90
N VAL A 212 13.76 15.77 -19.86
CA VAL A 212 13.02 14.66 -19.24
C VAL A 212 12.79 15.04 -17.76
N ASP A 213 11.54 15.23 -17.34
CA ASP A 213 11.18 15.56 -15.96
C ASP A 213 10.57 14.35 -15.25
N ILE A 214 11.15 13.95 -14.11
CA ILE A 214 10.61 12.93 -13.21
C ILE A 214 9.72 13.66 -12.19
N GLU A 215 8.50 13.99 -12.60
CA GLU A 215 7.62 14.92 -11.87
C GLU A 215 7.10 14.34 -10.55
N ALA A 216 6.75 13.06 -10.48
CA ALA A 216 6.02 12.49 -9.34
C ALA A 216 6.81 12.49 -8.01
N LEU A 217 8.08 12.07 -8.04
CA LEU A 217 8.93 12.03 -6.85
C LEU A 217 9.24 13.44 -6.34
N ILE A 218 9.58 14.36 -7.24
CA ILE A 218 9.93 15.75 -6.91
C ILE A 218 8.68 16.52 -6.45
N LEU A 219 7.52 16.28 -7.06
CA LEU A 219 6.24 16.85 -6.60
C LEU A 219 5.93 16.39 -5.17
N LYS A 220 6.02 15.08 -4.89
CA LYS A 220 5.81 14.55 -3.52
C LYS A 220 6.79 15.17 -2.53
N ALA A 221 8.07 15.29 -2.91
CA ALA A 221 9.09 15.92 -2.09
C ALA A 221 8.74 17.39 -1.76
N ARG A 222 8.34 18.20 -2.76
CA ARG A 222 7.95 19.60 -2.57
C ARG A 222 6.67 19.76 -1.76
N THR A 223 5.68 18.89 -1.96
CA THR A 223 4.48 18.89 -1.12
C THR A 223 4.83 18.67 0.34
N LEU A 224 5.79 17.78 0.64
CA LEU A 224 6.30 17.56 1.99
C LEU A 224 7.14 18.73 2.52
N GLU A 225 7.90 19.42 1.68
CA GLU A 225 8.64 20.63 2.08
C GLU A 225 7.73 21.79 2.46
N ASN A 226 6.62 21.97 1.74
CA ASN A 226 5.65 23.03 1.97
C ASN A 226 4.90 22.88 3.32
N ILE A 227 5.04 21.73 3.99
CA ILE A 227 4.54 21.54 5.37
C ILE A 227 5.23 22.50 6.37
N LYS A 228 6.38 23.08 6.01
CA LYS A 228 7.13 24.03 6.86
C LYS A 228 6.45 25.39 7.08
N ASP A 229 5.60 25.83 6.16
CA ASP A 229 4.99 27.17 6.19
C ASP A 229 3.74 27.27 7.06
N TYR A 230 3.36 26.21 7.76
CA TYR A 230 2.25 26.22 8.72
C TYR A 230 2.58 26.94 10.03
N SER A 231 3.54 27.86 10.11
CA SER A 231 4.12 28.42 11.35
C SER A 231 3.17 29.22 12.30
N HIS A 232 1.84 29.18 12.12
CA HIS A 232 0.86 29.31 13.24
C HIS A 232 0.55 27.96 13.94
N ILE A 233 1.38 27.00 13.56
CA ILE A 233 1.80 25.63 13.89
C ILE A 233 0.89 24.47 13.47
N PHE A 234 -0.40 24.39 13.81
CA PHE A 234 -1.35 23.47 13.13
C PHE A 234 -2.83 23.78 13.50
N PRO A 235 -3.39 24.96 13.16
CA PRO A 235 -4.82 25.19 13.35
C PRO A 235 -5.60 24.43 12.26
N GLY A 236 -6.29 23.35 12.63
CA GLY A 236 -7.14 22.57 11.73
C GLY A 236 -6.49 21.35 11.07
N SER A 237 -5.17 21.15 11.21
CA SER A 237 -4.50 19.90 10.78
C SER A 237 -4.36 18.92 11.93
N ILE A 238 -4.40 17.62 11.60
CA ILE A 238 -4.24 16.54 12.57
C ILE A 238 -2.86 16.52 13.22
N LEU A 239 -1.84 17.01 12.52
CA LEU A 239 -0.49 17.12 13.05
C LEU A 239 -0.42 18.04 14.28
N GLY A 240 -1.38 18.95 14.45
CA GLY A 240 -1.49 19.84 15.61
C GLY A 240 -1.97 19.19 16.87
N LYS A 241 -2.66 18.07 16.72
CA LYS A 241 -3.16 17.27 17.84
C LYS A 241 -2.10 16.32 18.39
N LEU A 242 -1.00 16.12 17.66
CA LEU A 242 0.13 15.29 18.08
C LEU A 242 0.86 15.93 19.27
N SER A 243 1.50 15.09 20.09
CA SER A 243 2.41 15.55 21.14
C SER A 243 3.53 16.48 20.62
N GLN A 244 4.04 17.38 21.47
CA GLN A 244 5.13 18.30 21.10
C GLN A 244 6.38 17.55 20.63
N THR A 245 6.66 16.37 21.21
CA THR A 245 7.78 15.51 20.81
C THR A 245 7.57 14.94 19.40
N ALA A 246 6.36 14.48 19.07
CA ALA A 246 6.00 14.02 17.74
C ALA A 246 6.11 15.13 16.69
N GLN A 247 5.61 16.32 17.00
CA GLN A 247 5.71 17.48 16.10
C GLN A 247 7.18 17.85 15.84
N ALA A 248 8.02 17.87 16.87
CA ALA A 248 9.45 18.17 16.74
C ALA A 248 10.19 17.13 15.87
N GLU A 249 9.85 15.84 16.00
CA GLU A 249 10.42 14.77 15.19
C GLU A 249 10.05 14.93 13.70
N ILE A 250 8.78 15.17 13.41
CA ILE A 250 8.27 15.41 12.05
C ILE A 250 8.99 16.60 11.42
N LEU A 251 9.07 17.73 12.13
CA LEU A 251 9.77 18.93 11.66
C LEU A 251 11.26 18.66 11.39
N THR A 252 11.91 17.86 12.23
CA THR A 252 13.31 17.47 12.03
C THR A 252 13.48 16.63 10.77
N SER A 253 12.59 15.66 10.52
CA SER A 253 12.60 14.83 9.32
C SER A 253 12.38 15.67 8.05
N ILE A 254 11.41 16.58 8.05
CA ILE A 254 11.11 17.49 6.94
C ILE A 254 12.28 18.46 6.68
N ARG A 255 12.93 18.98 7.72
CA ARG A 255 14.17 19.77 7.57
C ARG A 255 15.27 18.97 6.90
N GLY A 256 15.39 17.69 7.24
CA GLY A 256 16.32 16.75 6.59
C GLY A 256 16.04 16.59 5.10
N LEU A 257 14.78 16.42 4.70
CA LEU A 257 14.38 16.35 3.29
C LEU A 257 14.77 17.62 2.53
N SER A 258 14.48 18.80 3.07
CA SER A 258 14.84 20.04 2.38
C SER A 258 16.34 20.28 2.25
N ARG A 259 17.14 19.83 3.20
CA ARG A 259 18.60 19.89 3.05
C ARG A 259 19.06 19.07 1.85
N VAL A 260 18.50 17.87 1.67
CA VAL A 260 18.80 17.02 0.51
C VAL A 260 18.30 17.64 -0.79
N MET A 261 17.09 18.22 -0.79
CA MET A 261 16.56 18.89 -1.97
C MET A 261 17.35 20.14 -2.37
N ALA A 262 17.74 20.97 -1.40
CA ALA A 262 18.60 22.13 -1.63
C ALA A 262 19.98 21.73 -2.14
N SER A 263 20.60 20.70 -1.53
CA SER A 263 21.89 20.16 -1.99
C SER A 263 21.79 19.61 -3.42
N THR A 264 20.71 18.88 -3.73
CA THR A 264 20.45 18.36 -5.09
C THR A 264 20.25 19.50 -6.09
N ALA A 265 19.56 20.58 -5.71
CA ALA A 265 19.37 21.75 -6.56
C ALA A 265 20.68 22.50 -6.84
N THR A 266 21.59 22.57 -5.88
CA THR A 266 22.94 23.14 -6.07
C THR A 266 23.77 22.28 -7.02
N LEU A 267 23.81 20.96 -6.80
CA LEU A 267 24.48 20.00 -7.68
C LEU A 267 23.94 20.05 -9.12
N ALA A 268 22.63 20.25 -9.29
CA ALA A 268 22.00 20.40 -10.59
C ALA A 268 22.34 21.72 -11.31
N LYS A 269 22.77 22.76 -10.58
CA LYS A 269 23.22 24.04 -11.16
C LYS A 269 24.70 24.01 -11.57
N GLU A 270 25.53 23.31 -10.81
CA GLU A 270 26.98 23.17 -11.06
C GLU A 270 27.30 22.21 -12.23
N THR A 271 26.39 21.26 -12.52
CA THR A 271 26.50 20.28 -13.61
C THR A 271 26.40 20.86 -15.02
N VAL A 272 26.10 22.15 -15.16
CA VAL A 272 26.10 22.85 -16.47
C VAL A 272 27.54 23.18 -16.92
N SER A 273 28.55 23.05 -16.03
CA SER A 273 29.91 23.54 -16.32
C SER A 273 31.03 22.49 -16.41
N GLU A 274 30.88 21.23 -15.97
CA GLU A 274 31.92 20.20 -16.15
C GLU A 274 31.45 18.74 -15.88
N VAL A 275 32.29 17.78 -16.27
CA VAL A 275 32.05 16.31 -16.29
C VAL A 275 31.75 15.74 -14.90
N VAL A 276 30.48 15.72 -14.50
CA VAL A 276 30.03 15.00 -13.30
C VAL A 276 29.58 13.59 -13.69
N GLY A 277 30.18 12.58 -13.09
CA GLY A 277 29.90 11.17 -13.38
C GLY A 277 28.44 10.76 -13.06
N PRO A 278 27.89 9.76 -13.78
CA PRO A 278 26.49 9.32 -13.66
C PRO A 278 26.08 8.94 -12.22
N ASN A 279 27.03 8.54 -11.38
CA ASN A 279 26.79 8.12 -9.99
C ASN A 279 26.26 9.25 -9.08
N VAL A 280 26.52 10.52 -9.39
CA VAL A 280 26.11 11.65 -8.52
C VAL A 280 24.62 11.95 -8.64
N GLN A 281 24.09 12.01 -9.86
CA GLN A 281 22.65 12.19 -10.09
C GLN A 281 21.88 11.01 -9.51
N GLN A 282 22.43 9.81 -9.67
CA GLN A 282 21.81 8.61 -9.16
C GLN A 282 21.73 8.59 -7.62
N LYS A 283 22.82 9.00 -6.97
CA LYS A 283 22.87 9.17 -5.51
C LYS A 283 21.87 10.23 -5.03
N ALA A 284 21.77 11.37 -5.72
CA ALA A 284 20.84 12.44 -5.35
C ALA A 284 19.36 12.00 -5.40
N ILE A 285 18.95 11.27 -6.45
CA ILE A 285 17.59 10.72 -6.54
C ILE A 285 17.33 9.72 -5.41
N LYS A 286 18.27 8.79 -5.16
CA LYS A 286 18.16 7.83 -4.04
C LYS A 286 18.08 8.52 -2.69
N ASP A 287 18.83 9.60 -2.50
CA ASP A 287 18.81 10.39 -1.26
C ASP A 287 17.46 11.09 -1.06
N ILE A 288 16.86 11.64 -2.13
CA ILE A 288 15.50 12.21 -2.10
C ILE A 288 14.46 11.13 -1.77
N GLU A 289 14.47 10.00 -2.49
CA GLU A 289 13.57 8.87 -2.24
C GLU A 289 13.65 8.43 -0.79
N ARG A 290 14.86 8.18 -0.29
CA ARG A 290 15.12 7.78 1.09
C ARG A 290 14.57 8.80 2.09
N LYS A 291 14.76 10.10 1.86
CA LYS A 291 14.24 11.14 2.77
C LYS A 291 12.72 11.26 2.71
N ILE A 292 12.10 11.09 1.55
CA ILE A 292 10.63 11.04 1.45
C ILE A 292 10.09 9.87 2.26
N TYR A 293 10.65 8.67 2.10
CA TYR A 293 10.23 7.50 2.89
C TYR A 293 10.40 7.73 4.39
N GLN A 294 11.49 8.36 4.82
CA GLN A 294 11.71 8.72 6.22
C GLN A 294 10.66 9.71 6.74
N VAL A 295 10.29 10.73 5.97
CA VAL A 295 9.25 11.69 6.37
C VAL A 295 7.90 10.99 6.48
N VAL A 296 7.51 10.22 5.45
CA VAL A 296 6.24 9.48 5.44
C VAL A 296 6.16 8.52 6.62
N ASP A 297 7.22 7.75 6.90
CA ASP A 297 7.26 6.79 8.00
C ASP A 297 7.15 7.47 9.38
N VAL A 298 7.87 8.57 9.60
CA VAL A 298 7.79 9.35 10.87
C VAL A 298 6.38 9.90 11.08
N VAL A 299 5.79 10.51 10.04
CA VAL A 299 4.46 11.09 10.14
C VAL A 299 3.41 10.00 10.37
N GLN A 300 3.42 8.92 9.57
CA GLN A 300 2.49 7.81 9.74
C GLN A 300 2.63 7.17 11.13
N SER A 301 3.85 6.90 11.59
CA SER A 301 4.06 6.26 12.90
C SER A 301 3.52 7.09 14.06
N ASN A 302 3.79 8.40 14.06
CA ASN A 302 3.29 9.30 15.10
C ASN A 302 1.76 9.41 15.06
N ILE A 303 1.14 9.45 13.87
CA ILE A 303 -0.31 9.54 13.76
C ILE A 303 -1.01 8.25 14.18
N LEU A 304 -0.42 7.11 13.84
CA LEU A 304 -0.98 5.82 14.20
C LEU A 304 -0.88 5.63 15.71
N LEU A 305 0.29 5.80 16.30
CA LEU A 305 0.55 5.37 17.67
C LEU A 305 0.22 6.43 18.74
N ASP A 306 -0.09 7.67 18.35
CA ASP A 306 -0.55 8.71 19.28
C ASP A 306 -2.06 8.54 19.55
N ASN A 307 -2.39 8.26 20.82
CA ASN A 307 -3.76 8.00 21.27
C ASN A 307 -4.69 9.24 21.15
N ALA A 308 -4.13 10.43 20.93
CA ALA A 308 -4.90 11.66 20.74
C ALA A 308 -5.63 11.74 19.39
N ILE A 309 -5.32 10.85 18.44
CA ILE A 309 -5.82 10.92 17.07
C ILE A 309 -6.95 9.92 16.83
N GLN A 310 -8.12 10.43 16.44
CA GLN A 310 -9.20 9.59 15.93
C GLN A 310 -9.05 9.37 14.41
N PRO A 311 -9.15 8.11 13.92
CA PRO A 311 -8.96 7.76 12.51
C PRO A 311 -9.88 8.53 11.54
N GLY A 312 -11.11 8.82 11.96
CA GLY A 312 -12.11 9.52 11.13
C GLY A 312 -11.70 10.94 10.75
N GLU A 313 -11.05 11.68 11.65
CA GLU A 313 -10.62 13.07 11.43
C GLU A 313 -9.43 13.16 10.46
N ALA A 314 -8.58 12.12 10.44
CA ALA A 314 -7.36 12.08 9.65
C ALA A 314 -7.60 11.97 8.14
N THR A 315 -8.76 11.44 7.73
CA THR A 315 -9.04 11.17 6.30
C THR A 315 -9.32 12.42 5.46
N GLN A 316 -9.55 13.57 6.10
CA GLN A 316 -9.88 14.83 5.43
C GLN A 316 -8.71 15.83 5.40
N ASP A 317 -7.59 15.50 6.04
CA ASP A 317 -6.41 16.36 6.13
C ASP A 317 -5.53 16.25 4.88
N GLU A 318 -5.11 17.40 4.32
CA GLU A 318 -4.30 17.47 3.10
C GLU A 318 -2.92 16.81 3.23
N VAL A 319 -2.31 16.88 4.42
CA VAL A 319 -1.03 16.21 4.71
C VAL A 319 -1.20 14.70 4.64
N MET A 320 -2.34 14.19 5.11
CA MET A 320 -2.67 12.76 5.08
C MET A 320 -2.89 12.22 3.67
N ILE A 321 -3.41 13.06 2.79
CA ILE A 321 -3.51 12.77 1.36
C ILE A 321 -2.12 12.72 0.73
N ALA A 322 -1.25 13.69 1.04
CA ALA A 322 0.09 13.79 0.47
C ALA A 322 1.03 12.61 0.85
N ILE A 323 0.89 12.08 2.06
CA ILE A 323 1.65 10.91 2.53
C ILE A 323 0.96 9.58 2.24
N GLU A 324 -0.18 9.60 1.55
CA GLU A 324 -0.99 8.41 1.24
C GLU A 324 -1.38 7.60 2.50
N ALA A 325 -1.54 8.26 3.64
CA ALA A 325 -1.75 7.57 4.92
C ALA A 325 -3.16 7.01 5.11
N LYS A 326 -4.13 7.38 4.26
CA LYS A 326 -5.52 6.93 4.37
C LYS A 326 -5.63 5.43 4.54
N SER A 327 -4.90 4.68 3.73
CA SER A 327 -4.98 3.24 3.69
C SER A 327 -4.30 2.57 4.89
N VAL A 328 -3.23 3.15 5.42
CA VAL A 328 -2.57 2.69 6.66
C VAL A 328 -3.42 3.01 7.90
N LEU A 329 -4.15 4.13 7.89
CA LEU A 329 -5.14 4.46 8.92
C LEU A 329 -6.33 3.52 8.90
N GLU A 330 -6.87 3.21 7.72
CA GLU A 330 -7.92 2.20 7.54
C GLU A 330 -7.46 0.85 8.11
N LEU A 331 -6.22 0.44 7.83
CA LEU A 331 -5.64 -0.78 8.36
C LEU A 331 -5.55 -0.77 9.89
N ARG A 332 -5.04 0.30 10.50
CA ARG A 332 -4.99 0.41 11.96
C ARG A 332 -6.38 0.43 12.59
N GLN A 333 -7.32 1.16 11.99
CA GLN A 333 -8.70 1.18 12.47
C GLN A 333 -9.31 -0.22 12.45
N GLN A 334 -9.04 -1.03 11.40
CA GLN A 334 -9.47 -2.43 11.35
C GLN A 334 -8.78 -3.32 12.41
N VAL A 335 -7.53 -3.03 12.79
CA VAL A 335 -6.84 -3.75 13.87
C VAL A 335 -7.42 -3.39 15.24
N LEU A 336 -7.75 -2.12 15.47
CA LEU A 336 -8.20 -1.60 16.76
C LEU A 336 -9.71 -1.73 17.00
N GLU A 337 -10.53 -1.59 15.97
CA GLU A 337 -12.00 -1.60 16.07
C GLU A 337 -12.61 -2.93 15.63
N THR A 338 -13.71 -3.33 16.28
CA THR A 338 -14.56 -4.47 15.92
C THR A 338 -15.53 -4.16 14.76
N LEU A 339 -15.28 -3.14 13.94
CA LEU A 339 -16.19 -2.74 12.87
C LEU A 339 -16.30 -3.80 11.75
N SER A 340 -17.41 -3.69 10.99
CA SER A 340 -17.78 -4.57 9.87
C SER A 340 -16.66 -4.62 8.84
N LEU A 341 -15.86 -5.68 8.93
CA LEU A 341 -14.78 -5.95 7.99
C LEU A 341 -15.37 -6.19 6.61
N GLN A 342 -14.65 -5.80 5.56
CA GLN A 342 -14.89 -6.42 4.26
C GLN A 342 -14.78 -7.93 4.46
N GLU A 343 -15.81 -8.67 4.07
CA GLU A 343 -15.76 -10.12 4.20
C GLU A 343 -14.51 -10.63 3.46
N PRO A 344 -13.58 -11.29 4.16
CA PRO A 344 -12.39 -11.80 3.53
C PRO A 344 -12.80 -12.80 2.46
N THR A 345 -12.03 -12.88 1.38
CA THR A 345 -12.38 -13.73 0.25
C THR A 345 -12.24 -15.20 0.65
N GLU A 346 -13.36 -15.92 0.69
CA GLU A 346 -13.35 -17.39 0.76
C GLU A 346 -13.02 -17.95 -0.64
N LEU A 347 -11.90 -18.64 -0.75
CA LEU A 347 -11.39 -19.21 -1.99
C LEU A 347 -11.97 -20.61 -2.19
N SER A 348 -12.41 -20.90 -3.42
CA SER A 348 -12.85 -22.24 -3.78
C SER A 348 -11.66 -23.19 -3.92
N ARG A 349 -11.77 -24.38 -3.33
CA ARG A 349 -10.81 -25.50 -3.45
C ARG A 349 -10.48 -25.85 -4.91
N VAL A 350 -11.40 -25.61 -5.84
CA VAL A 350 -11.24 -25.89 -7.29
C VAL A 350 -10.22 -24.96 -7.94
N LEU A 351 -10.01 -23.77 -7.39
CA LEU A 351 -9.03 -22.80 -7.91
C LEU A 351 -7.58 -23.15 -7.55
N ILE A 352 -7.39 -24.13 -6.65
CA ILE A 352 -6.10 -24.46 -6.06
C ILE A 352 -5.67 -25.86 -6.51
N GLN A 353 -4.56 -25.91 -7.23
CA GLN A 353 -3.87 -27.16 -7.56
C GLN A 353 -2.80 -27.40 -6.51
N PHE A 354 -3.01 -28.39 -5.64
CA PHE A 354 -2.02 -28.77 -4.63
C PHE A 354 -0.87 -29.52 -5.26
N ILE A 355 0.32 -29.25 -4.75
CA ILE A 355 1.53 -29.94 -5.15
C ILE A 355 1.75 -31.10 -4.18
N PRO A 356 1.91 -32.34 -4.67
CA PRO A 356 2.33 -33.46 -3.84
C PRO A 356 3.70 -33.15 -3.24
N GLN A 357 3.79 -33.03 -1.93
CA GLN A 357 5.06 -32.91 -1.23
C GLN A 357 5.32 -34.22 -0.45
N PRO A 358 6.55 -34.74 -0.44
CA PRO A 358 6.93 -35.84 0.43
C PRO A 358 7.01 -35.31 1.87
N MET A 359 5.86 -35.03 2.49
CA MET A 359 5.79 -34.36 3.78
C MET A 359 5.65 -35.35 4.93
N PRO A 360 6.36 -35.14 6.04
CA PRO A 360 5.97 -35.69 7.34
C PRO A 360 4.52 -35.32 7.67
N ARG A 361 3.80 -36.16 8.42
CA ARG A 361 2.38 -35.95 8.77
C ARG A 361 2.07 -34.61 9.46
N ASP A 362 3.08 -33.91 9.99
CA ASP A 362 2.97 -32.67 10.78
C ASP A 362 3.37 -31.39 10.03
N SER A 363 3.36 -31.39 8.69
CA SER A 363 3.74 -30.17 7.97
C SER A 363 2.70 -29.05 8.14
N ARG A 364 3.13 -27.94 8.73
CA ARG A 364 2.28 -26.79 9.11
C ARG A 364 1.81 -25.95 7.92
N PHE A 365 2.34 -26.21 6.73
CA PHE A 365 1.96 -25.52 5.51
C PHE A 365 1.95 -26.45 4.29
N ARG A 366 1.14 -26.09 3.29
CA ARG A 366 1.05 -26.79 2.00
C ARG A 366 1.38 -25.82 0.88
N LEU A 367 2.04 -26.31 -0.18
CA LEU A 367 2.24 -25.53 -1.41
C LEU A 367 1.18 -25.90 -2.46
N GLY A 368 0.80 -24.90 -3.24
CA GLY A 368 -0.09 -25.08 -4.37
C GLY A 368 0.14 -24.02 -5.44
N MET A 369 -0.65 -24.13 -6.50
CA MET A 369 -0.74 -23.17 -7.58
C MET A 369 -2.16 -22.63 -7.66
N MET A 370 -2.29 -21.32 -7.82
CA MET A 370 -3.56 -20.67 -8.15
C MET A 370 -3.39 -19.90 -9.46
N LYS A 371 -4.05 -20.37 -10.52
CA LYS A 371 -3.81 -19.94 -11.91
C LYS A 371 -2.34 -20.14 -12.30
N VAL A 372 -1.54 -19.07 -12.31
CA VAL A 372 -0.11 -19.06 -12.67
C VAL A 372 0.79 -18.66 -11.50
N ASN A 373 0.23 -18.39 -10.33
CA ASN A 373 0.96 -17.90 -9.17
C ASN A 373 1.17 -19.02 -8.15
N PRO A 374 2.40 -19.21 -7.64
CA PRO A 374 2.65 -20.10 -6.52
C PRO A 374 2.02 -19.54 -5.25
N ILE A 375 1.44 -20.43 -4.45
CA ILE A 375 0.79 -20.10 -3.18
C ILE A 375 1.25 -21.03 -2.07
N ILE A 376 1.23 -20.51 -0.84
CA ILE A 376 1.48 -21.27 0.38
C ILE A 376 0.26 -21.16 1.30
N LEU A 377 -0.17 -22.29 1.84
CA LEU A 377 -1.33 -22.38 2.70
C LEU A 377 -0.90 -22.70 4.12
N GLN A 378 -1.28 -21.85 5.09
CA GLN A 378 -1.17 -22.17 6.51
C GLN A 378 -2.45 -22.86 6.96
N SER A 379 -2.37 -24.14 7.33
CA SER A 379 -3.56 -24.93 7.68
C SER A 379 -3.77 -24.99 9.19
N PHE A 380 -5.01 -24.84 9.63
CA PHE A 380 -5.39 -24.85 11.03
C PHE A 380 -6.55 -25.82 11.26
N PRO A 381 -6.44 -26.75 12.23
CA PRO A 381 -7.54 -27.62 12.59
C PRO A 381 -8.59 -26.86 13.39
N TYR A 382 -9.86 -27.25 13.25
CA TYR A 382 -10.94 -26.77 14.10
C TYR A 382 -11.81 -27.92 14.60
N ILE A 383 -12.47 -27.71 15.74
CA ILE A 383 -13.47 -28.64 16.28
C ILE A 383 -14.83 -28.27 15.69
N PRO A 384 -15.52 -29.18 14.98
CA PRO A 384 -16.86 -28.92 14.48
C PRO A 384 -17.87 -28.76 15.61
N GLN A 385 -18.90 -27.94 15.41
CA GLN A 385 -19.96 -27.76 16.40
C GLN A 385 -20.80 -29.04 16.57
N GLU A 386 -20.93 -29.52 17.82
CA GLU A 386 -21.82 -30.63 18.15
C GLU A 386 -23.29 -30.21 18.03
N GLY A 387 -24.12 -31.02 17.38
CA GLY A 387 -25.58 -30.80 17.27
C GLY A 387 -26.05 -29.85 16.15
N ALA A 388 -25.16 -29.28 15.34
CA ALA A 388 -25.54 -28.46 14.19
C ALA A 388 -26.03 -29.31 13.00
N ILE A 389 -27.00 -28.80 12.23
CA ILE A 389 -27.60 -29.45 11.04
C ILE A 389 -26.54 -29.78 9.97
N SER A 390 -25.39 -29.08 9.98
CA SER A 390 -24.21 -29.38 9.16
C SER A 390 -23.00 -29.67 10.07
N PRO A 391 -22.68 -30.94 10.37
CA PRO A 391 -21.65 -31.34 11.35
C PRO A 391 -20.19 -31.09 10.93
N SER A 392 -19.95 -30.15 10.01
CA SER A 392 -18.63 -29.88 9.42
C SER A 392 -18.21 -28.42 9.48
N GLN A 393 -18.96 -27.52 10.10
CA GLN A 393 -18.63 -26.09 10.18
C GLN A 393 -17.83 -25.76 11.46
N PRO A 394 -16.86 -24.83 11.40
CA PRO A 394 -16.20 -24.30 12.60
C PRO A 394 -17.19 -23.52 13.45
N ASP A 395 -16.93 -23.46 14.75
CA ASP A 395 -17.64 -22.58 15.68
C ASP A 395 -17.72 -21.13 15.14
N PRO A 396 -18.89 -20.46 15.19
CA PRO A 396 -19.07 -19.13 14.62
C PRO A 396 -18.11 -18.07 15.17
N ILE A 397 -17.78 -18.11 16.46
CA ILE A 397 -16.86 -17.15 17.12
C ILE A 397 -15.45 -17.33 16.54
N THR A 398 -15.05 -18.57 16.36
CA THR A 398 -13.77 -18.95 15.77
C THR A 398 -13.67 -18.51 14.33
N LEU A 399 -14.73 -18.72 13.56
CA LEU A 399 -14.78 -18.30 12.18
C LEU A 399 -14.74 -16.77 12.07
N ASP A 400 -15.40 -16.03 12.97
CA ASP A 400 -15.31 -14.57 13.04
C ASP A 400 -13.87 -14.11 13.32
N ARG A 401 -13.22 -14.68 14.34
CA ARG A 401 -11.80 -14.40 14.67
C ARG A 401 -10.86 -14.69 13.50
N PHE A 402 -11.07 -15.82 12.83
CA PHE A 402 -10.31 -16.21 11.65
C PHE A 402 -10.49 -15.19 10.50
N ARG A 403 -11.74 -14.80 10.25
CA ARG A 403 -12.09 -13.80 9.22
C ARG A 403 -11.47 -12.44 9.54
N ARG A 404 -11.44 -12.05 10.81
CA ARG A 404 -10.74 -10.83 11.26
C ARG A 404 -9.27 -10.86 10.89
N MET A 405 -8.55 -11.90 11.33
CA MET A 405 -7.14 -12.08 10.99
C MET A 405 -6.91 -12.09 9.47
N THR A 406 -7.77 -12.78 8.71
CA THR A 406 -7.65 -12.86 7.25
C THR A 406 -7.84 -11.50 6.59
N SER A 407 -8.85 -10.73 7.00
CA SER A 407 -9.10 -9.37 6.50
C SER A 407 -7.88 -8.49 6.68
N LEU A 408 -7.26 -8.53 7.87
CA LEU A 408 -6.06 -7.76 8.19
C LEU A 408 -4.86 -8.14 7.32
N LEU A 409 -4.58 -9.44 7.12
CA LEU A 409 -3.47 -9.89 6.26
C LEU A 409 -3.73 -9.64 4.78
N SER A 410 -5.00 -9.57 4.37
CA SER A 410 -5.41 -9.35 2.97
C SER A 410 -5.55 -7.89 2.59
N HIS A 411 -5.33 -6.98 3.54
CA HIS A 411 -5.47 -5.55 3.30
C HIS A 411 -4.53 -5.06 2.18
N LYS A 412 -4.99 -4.08 1.39
CA LYS A 412 -4.26 -3.54 0.23
C LYS A 412 -2.89 -2.96 0.61
N GLU A 413 -2.80 -2.38 1.80
CA GLU A 413 -1.54 -1.97 2.41
C GLU A 413 -0.97 -3.11 3.20
N GLN A 414 0.26 -3.48 2.89
CA GLN A 414 1.00 -4.46 3.66
C GLN A 414 1.55 -3.79 4.92
N THR A 415 1.48 -4.50 6.06
CA THR A 415 2.13 -4.07 7.30
C THR A 415 3.63 -3.97 7.12
N SER A 416 4.21 -4.91 6.37
CA SER A 416 5.61 -4.92 5.97
C SER A 416 5.79 -5.77 4.71
N LYS A 417 6.77 -5.43 3.87
CA LYS A 417 7.16 -6.24 2.70
C LYS A 417 7.73 -7.62 3.07
N TYR A 418 8.09 -7.81 4.34
CA TYR A 418 8.57 -9.08 4.90
C TYR A 418 7.45 -9.89 5.57
N VAL A 419 6.19 -9.54 5.30
CA VAL A 419 5.00 -10.34 5.65
C VAL A 419 4.33 -10.73 4.34
N LEU A 420 3.96 -12.01 4.20
CA LEU A 420 3.34 -12.48 2.95
C LEU A 420 1.96 -11.86 2.72
N ARG A 421 1.67 -11.52 1.46
CA ARG A 421 0.35 -11.03 1.06
C ARG A 421 -0.67 -12.16 1.14
N CYS A 422 -1.68 -12.00 2.00
CA CYS A 422 -2.79 -12.94 2.06
C CYS A 422 -3.80 -12.65 0.94
N LEU A 423 -4.23 -13.69 0.26
CA LEU A 423 -5.21 -13.64 -0.83
C LEU A 423 -6.63 -13.94 -0.34
N GLY A 424 -6.76 -14.51 0.86
CA GLY A 424 -8.01 -14.98 1.42
C GLY A 424 -7.81 -16.27 2.19
N TYR A 425 -8.87 -17.06 2.29
CA TYR A 425 -8.86 -18.30 3.05
C TYR A 425 -9.59 -19.43 2.35
N LEU A 426 -9.22 -20.66 2.68
CA LEU A 426 -9.81 -21.89 2.16
C LEU A 426 -10.43 -22.67 3.33
N LYS A 427 -11.70 -23.06 3.20
CA LYS A 427 -12.33 -24.03 4.10
C LYS A 427 -12.29 -25.42 3.49
N GLU A 428 -11.89 -26.40 4.28
CA GLU A 428 -11.93 -27.82 3.92
C GLU A 428 -12.73 -28.60 4.99
N PRO A 429 -14.07 -28.61 4.88
CA PRO A 429 -14.94 -29.16 5.92
C PRO A 429 -14.72 -30.64 6.22
N LEU A 430 -14.40 -31.43 5.18
CA LEU A 430 -14.11 -32.86 5.31
C LEU A 430 -12.82 -33.12 6.11
N ALA A 431 -11.82 -32.24 5.96
CA ALA A 431 -10.57 -32.32 6.68
C ALA A 431 -10.64 -31.66 8.07
N LYS A 432 -11.76 -30.99 8.41
CA LYS A 432 -11.91 -30.15 9.60
C LYS A 432 -10.81 -29.10 9.71
N GLN A 433 -10.46 -28.50 8.56
CA GLN A 433 -9.37 -27.54 8.44
C GLN A 433 -9.83 -26.24 7.78
N ILE A 434 -9.29 -25.14 8.27
CA ILE A 434 -9.37 -23.83 7.63
C ILE A 434 -7.95 -23.36 7.36
N SER A 435 -7.69 -22.77 6.19
CA SER A 435 -6.35 -22.39 5.78
C SER A 435 -6.28 -20.95 5.31
N LEU A 436 -5.26 -20.20 5.74
CA LEU A 436 -4.90 -18.93 5.11
C LEU A 436 -4.16 -19.22 3.81
N VAL A 437 -4.44 -18.44 2.77
CA VAL A 437 -3.79 -18.60 1.47
C VAL A 437 -2.94 -17.38 1.18
N PHE A 438 -1.64 -17.56 1.08
CA PHE A 438 -0.67 -16.50 0.81
C PHE A 438 -0.08 -16.64 -0.58
N GLU A 439 0.18 -15.50 -1.21
CA GLU A 439 0.96 -15.43 -2.43
C GLU A 439 2.44 -15.65 -2.13
N VAL A 440 3.09 -16.53 -2.89
CA VAL A 440 4.53 -16.69 -2.84
C VAL A 440 5.18 -15.67 -3.80
N PRO A 441 6.08 -14.80 -3.32
CA PRO A 441 6.74 -13.81 -4.16
C PRO A 441 7.62 -14.47 -5.22
N GLY A 442 7.44 -14.07 -6.48
CA GLY A 442 8.19 -14.60 -7.62
C GLY A 442 7.53 -14.24 -8.96
N PRO A 443 8.24 -14.42 -10.09
CA PRO A 443 7.67 -14.16 -11.40
C PRO A 443 6.47 -15.11 -11.68
N PRO A 444 5.40 -14.63 -12.34
CA PRO A 444 4.31 -15.49 -12.77
C PRO A 444 4.86 -16.58 -13.68
N ILE A 445 4.47 -17.82 -13.42
CA ILE A 445 5.01 -18.92 -14.22
C ILE A 445 4.21 -18.98 -15.53
N LEU A 446 4.91 -18.77 -16.66
CA LEU A 446 4.35 -18.95 -17.98
C LEU A 446 3.89 -20.40 -18.18
N PRO A 447 2.68 -20.64 -18.71
CA PRO A 447 2.19 -21.97 -19.01
C PRO A 447 2.92 -22.55 -20.23
N SER A 448 4.14 -23.03 -20.02
CA SER A 448 4.81 -23.99 -20.91
C SER A 448 4.61 -25.40 -20.34
N GLN A 449 4.55 -26.41 -21.20
CA GLN A 449 3.93 -27.74 -20.97
C GLN A 449 4.62 -28.68 -19.95
N SER A 450 5.25 -28.15 -18.90
CA SER A 450 5.72 -28.91 -17.74
C SER A 450 5.38 -28.14 -16.46
N LEU A 451 4.89 -28.82 -15.43
CA LEU A 451 4.74 -28.22 -14.09
C LEU A 451 6.04 -27.49 -13.74
N PRO A 452 5.99 -26.17 -13.49
CA PRO A 452 7.20 -25.40 -13.24
C PRO A 452 7.92 -25.85 -11.96
N PRO A 453 9.24 -25.67 -11.85
CA PRO A 453 9.95 -25.90 -10.61
C PRO A 453 9.45 -24.92 -9.57
N ILE A 454 8.80 -25.45 -8.54
CA ILE A 454 8.27 -24.68 -7.42
C ILE A 454 9.45 -24.19 -6.58
N PRO A 455 9.38 -22.97 -6.03
CA PRO A 455 10.42 -22.47 -5.16
C PRO A 455 10.65 -23.43 -3.98
N THR A 456 11.92 -23.71 -3.72
CA THR A 456 12.33 -24.45 -2.54
C THR A 456 12.03 -23.63 -1.29
N THR A 457 11.21 -24.16 -0.40
CA THR A 457 10.76 -23.45 0.81
C THR A 457 11.48 -24.01 2.03
N HIS A 458 12.15 -23.14 2.78
CA HIS A 458 12.82 -23.50 4.03
C HIS A 458 12.41 -22.53 5.13
N THR A 459 12.23 -23.03 6.36
CA THR A 459 12.16 -22.15 7.52
C THR A 459 13.57 -21.72 7.95
N LEU A 460 13.70 -20.62 8.71
CA LEU A 460 14.98 -20.25 9.32
C LEU A 460 15.53 -21.38 10.20
N HIS A 461 14.63 -22.11 10.88
CA HIS A 461 14.98 -23.29 11.67
C HIS A 461 15.65 -24.38 10.83
N ASP A 462 15.13 -24.64 9.62
CA ASP A 462 15.71 -25.61 8.69
C ASP A 462 17.08 -25.14 8.19
N LEU A 463 17.23 -23.85 7.90
CA LEU A 463 18.49 -23.29 7.40
C LEU A 463 19.65 -23.47 8.37
N TYR A 464 19.42 -23.48 9.69
CA TYR A 464 20.47 -23.78 10.67
C TYR A 464 21.06 -25.20 10.54
N GLN A 465 20.36 -26.11 9.87
CA GLN A 465 20.81 -27.49 9.64
C GLN A 465 21.42 -27.63 8.24
N TYR A 466 20.77 -27.05 7.22
CA TYR A 466 21.17 -27.21 5.82
C TYR A 466 22.29 -26.25 5.39
N ALA A 467 22.25 -24.98 5.82
CA ALA A 467 23.23 -23.96 5.42
C ALA A 467 24.31 -23.81 6.50
N LYS A 468 25.39 -24.60 6.42
CA LYS A 468 26.45 -24.63 7.44
C LYS A 468 27.18 -23.30 7.63
N HIS A 469 27.35 -22.53 6.55
CA HIS A 469 28.08 -21.28 6.55
C HIS A 469 27.26 -20.21 5.84
N VAL A 470 26.92 -19.14 6.56
CA VAL A 470 26.26 -17.96 6.02
C VAL A 470 27.09 -16.72 6.33
N PRO A 471 27.42 -15.88 5.32
CA PRO A 471 28.19 -14.65 5.51
C PRO A 471 27.55 -13.71 6.53
N LEU A 472 28.37 -12.91 7.21
CA LEU A 472 27.90 -12.00 8.25
C LEU A 472 26.97 -10.91 7.69
N GLY A 473 27.28 -10.33 6.53
CA GLY A 473 26.40 -9.36 5.86
C GLY A 473 24.99 -9.91 5.60
N ILE A 474 24.88 -11.16 5.13
CA ILE A 474 23.59 -11.84 4.94
C ILE A 474 22.84 -12.00 6.27
N ARG A 475 23.53 -12.29 7.38
CA ARG A 475 22.91 -12.35 8.72
C ARG A 475 22.37 -10.99 9.15
N PHE A 476 23.10 -9.91 8.90
CA PHE A 476 22.62 -8.55 9.17
C PHE A 476 21.40 -8.20 8.33
N GLU A 477 21.39 -8.59 7.05
CA GLU A 477 20.24 -8.40 6.17
C GLU A 477 19.00 -9.15 6.68
N ILE A 478 19.13 -10.42 7.09
CA ILE A 478 18.03 -11.19 7.69
C ILE A 478 17.54 -10.51 8.98
N SER A 479 18.45 -10.15 9.88
CA SER A 479 18.12 -9.48 11.15
C SER A 479 17.36 -8.18 10.92
N HIS A 480 17.87 -7.31 10.04
CA HIS A 480 17.21 -6.06 9.70
C HIS A 480 15.83 -6.29 9.06
N ALA A 481 15.71 -7.28 8.17
CA ALA A 481 14.43 -7.63 7.54
C ALA A 481 13.38 -8.09 8.57
N LEU A 482 13.76 -8.94 9.52
CA LEU A 482 12.84 -9.41 10.58
C LEU A 482 12.43 -8.27 11.52
N THR A 483 13.37 -7.42 11.93
CA THR A 483 13.05 -6.26 12.78
C THR A 483 12.15 -5.26 12.07
N SER A 484 12.33 -5.07 10.76
CA SER A 484 11.42 -4.27 9.90
C SER A 484 10.04 -4.91 9.77
N ALA A 485 9.93 -6.25 9.78
CA ALA A 485 8.65 -6.95 9.77
C ALA A 485 7.86 -6.69 11.05
N VAL A 486 8.52 -6.87 12.19
CA VAL A 486 7.94 -6.65 13.53
C VAL A 486 7.56 -5.18 13.72
N GLN A 487 8.42 -4.24 13.29
CA GLN A 487 8.11 -2.81 13.31
C GLN A 487 6.81 -2.50 12.55
N GLY A 488 6.66 -3.05 11.34
CA GLY A 488 5.48 -2.85 10.51
C GLY A 488 4.19 -3.37 11.15
N LEU A 489 4.25 -4.55 11.79
CA LEU A 489 3.13 -5.13 12.55
C LEU A 489 2.77 -4.25 13.77
N HIS A 490 3.76 -3.89 14.58
CA HIS A 490 3.57 -3.11 15.80
C HIS A 490 3.05 -1.70 15.53
N ARG A 491 3.43 -1.10 14.41
CA ARG A 491 2.98 0.22 13.94
C ARG A 491 1.46 0.28 13.75
N VAL A 492 0.85 -0.80 13.25
CA VAL A 492 -0.61 -0.87 13.08
C VAL A 492 -1.33 -1.45 14.31
N GLY A 493 -0.61 -1.77 15.38
CA GLY A 493 -1.18 -2.32 16.61
C GLY A 493 -1.23 -3.84 16.66
N TRP A 494 -0.64 -4.54 15.69
CA TRP A 494 -0.68 -6.00 15.64
C TRP A 494 0.51 -6.62 16.40
N VAL A 495 0.21 -7.49 17.37
CA VAL A 495 1.16 -8.41 18.04
C VAL A 495 1.11 -9.81 17.39
N HIS A 496 2.25 -10.36 16.98
CA HIS A 496 2.37 -11.66 16.31
C HIS A 496 2.12 -12.86 17.24
N ARG A 497 2.56 -12.78 18.51
CA ARG A 497 2.35 -13.75 19.61
C ARG A 497 3.11 -15.07 19.51
N GLU A 498 3.38 -15.56 18.30
CA GLU A 498 4.16 -16.80 18.06
C GLU A 498 5.41 -16.56 17.19
N LEU A 499 6.20 -15.52 17.49
CA LEU A 499 7.40 -15.25 16.70
C LEU A 499 8.52 -16.26 17.06
N GLN A 500 8.92 -17.09 16.10
CA GLN A 500 9.99 -18.11 16.28
C GLN A 500 10.68 -18.44 14.95
N SER A 501 11.86 -19.08 14.97
CA SER A 501 12.59 -19.41 13.73
C SER A 501 11.84 -20.33 12.76
N ARG A 502 10.92 -21.16 13.26
CA ARG A 502 10.04 -21.98 12.40
C ARG A 502 8.99 -21.15 11.65
N ASN A 503 8.72 -19.94 12.14
CA ASN A 503 7.74 -18.99 11.62
C ASN A 503 8.38 -17.91 10.74
N VAL A 504 9.62 -18.15 10.29
CA VAL A 504 10.31 -17.33 9.30
C VAL A 504 10.59 -18.21 8.08
N LEU A 505 10.03 -17.84 6.92
CA LEU A 505 10.13 -18.58 5.67
C LEU A 505 11.10 -17.93 4.69
N PHE A 506 11.76 -18.75 3.89
CA PHE A 506 12.54 -18.34 2.73
C PHE A 506 12.09 -19.15 1.52
N PHE A 507 12.00 -18.48 0.37
CA PHE A 507 11.80 -19.08 -0.93
C PHE A 507 13.09 -18.97 -1.73
N ASP A 508 13.62 -20.10 -2.20
CA ASP A 508 14.86 -20.19 -2.96
C ASP A 508 16.05 -19.49 -2.28
N PHE A 509 16.24 -19.79 -0.98
CA PHE A 509 17.33 -19.20 -0.20
C PHE A 509 18.69 -19.44 -0.88
N SER A 510 19.44 -18.37 -1.06
CA SER A 510 20.81 -18.39 -1.55
C SER A 510 21.65 -17.37 -0.79
N THR A 511 22.89 -17.74 -0.48
CA THR A 511 23.88 -16.83 0.12
C THR A 511 24.51 -15.88 -0.91
N THR A 512 24.23 -16.06 -2.20
CA THR A 512 24.76 -15.21 -3.29
C THR A 512 23.83 -14.04 -3.64
N LYS A 513 22.61 -14.03 -3.09
CA LYS A 513 21.60 -13.00 -3.32
C LYS A 513 21.20 -12.40 -1.97
N SER A 514 20.66 -11.18 -2.00
CA SER A 514 20.06 -10.57 -0.81
C SER A 514 18.91 -11.47 -0.31
N PRO A 515 18.87 -11.85 0.97
CA PRO A 515 17.88 -12.76 1.51
C PRO A 515 16.55 -12.03 1.68
N MET A 516 15.46 -12.71 1.33
CA MET A 516 14.10 -12.23 1.60
C MET A 516 13.40 -13.17 2.58
N PRO A 517 13.53 -12.92 3.90
CA PRO A 517 12.76 -13.65 4.90
C PRO A 517 11.31 -13.14 4.94
N TYR A 518 10.38 -14.05 5.21
CA TYR A 518 8.98 -13.72 5.41
C TYR A 518 8.49 -14.23 6.77
N VAL A 519 7.95 -13.33 7.59
CA VAL A 519 7.24 -13.67 8.82
C VAL A 519 5.93 -14.35 8.45
N PHE A 520 5.71 -15.52 9.05
CA PHE A 520 4.60 -16.44 8.80
C PHE A 520 4.13 -17.03 10.14
N GLY A 521 3.08 -17.85 10.13
CA GLY A 521 2.67 -18.55 11.35
C GLY A 521 1.78 -17.71 12.25
N PHE A 522 0.93 -16.86 11.68
CA PHE A 522 -0.05 -16.07 12.42
C PHE A 522 -1.07 -17.00 13.07
N GLU A 523 -1.32 -16.84 14.37
CA GLU A 523 -2.32 -17.62 15.09
C GLU A 523 -3.65 -16.83 15.13
N TYR A 524 -4.77 -17.47 14.76
CA TYR A 524 -6.08 -16.96 15.14
C TYR A 524 -6.50 -17.60 16.44
N SER A 525 -7.07 -16.80 17.32
CA SER A 525 -7.52 -17.23 18.64
C SER A 525 -8.50 -18.41 18.51
N ARG A 526 -8.16 -19.52 19.17
CA ARG A 526 -8.93 -20.78 19.18
C ARG A 526 -10.35 -20.58 19.78
N PRO A 527 -11.33 -21.44 19.43
CA PRO A 527 -12.67 -21.38 19.98
C PRO A 527 -12.77 -21.56 21.49
N HIS A 528 -13.83 -20.95 22.02
CA HIS A 528 -14.53 -21.18 23.28
C HIS A 528 -13.91 -20.59 24.56
N GLU A 529 -14.63 -19.58 25.05
CA GLU A 529 -14.49 -18.86 26.33
C GLU A 529 -13.34 -17.84 26.40
N ALA A 530 -13.66 -16.67 26.95
CA ALA A 530 -12.81 -15.50 27.01
C ALA A 530 -11.70 -15.64 28.09
N GLU A 531 -10.88 -16.69 27.97
CA GLU A 531 -9.72 -16.98 28.84
C GLU A 531 -8.41 -17.17 28.04
N SER A 532 -8.45 -17.08 26.71
CA SER A 532 -7.30 -17.38 25.83
C SER A 532 -6.20 -16.31 25.76
N GLU A 533 -6.19 -15.32 26.65
CA GLU A 533 -5.00 -14.47 26.86
C GLU A 533 -4.06 -15.04 27.93
N LEU A 534 -4.53 -16.01 28.73
CA LEU A 534 -3.82 -16.55 29.89
C LEU A 534 -3.61 -18.09 29.87
N LEU A 535 -3.72 -18.73 28.69
CA LEU A 535 -3.52 -20.19 28.59
C LEU A 535 -2.07 -20.58 28.81
N ALA A 536 -1.88 -21.58 29.66
CA ALA A 536 -0.59 -22.19 29.90
C ALA A 536 -0.22 -23.13 28.75
N ASP A 537 0.85 -22.81 28.03
CA ASP A 537 1.50 -23.75 27.12
C ASP A 537 2.86 -24.14 27.71
N PHE A 538 2.98 -25.42 28.03
CA PHE A 538 4.15 -26.01 28.67
C PHE A 538 5.16 -26.54 27.67
N SER A 539 4.97 -26.33 26.35
CA SER A 539 5.93 -26.68 25.32
C SER A 539 7.28 -26.02 25.62
N PRO A 540 8.32 -26.80 25.98
CA PRO A 540 9.65 -26.25 26.27
C PRO A 540 10.24 -25.51 25.06
N TRP A 541 9.85 -25.96 23.86
CA TRP A 541 10.26 -25.35 22.61
C TRP A 541 9.67 -23.95 22.42
N ASN A 542 8.35 -23.80 22.59
CA ASN A 542 7.69 -22.50 22.43
C ASN A 542 8.11 -21.55 23.55
N ASN A 543 8.30 -22.08 24.77
CA ASN A 543 8.72 -21.29 25.92
C ASN A 543 10.13 -20.71 25.76
N ALA A 544 11.02 -21.35 24.99
CA ALA A 544 12.33 -20.78 24.68
C ALA A 544 12.26 -19.42 23.95
N TYR A 545 11.18 -19.16 23.20
CA TYR A 545 10.96 -17.88 22.52
C TYR A 545 10.07 -16.92 23.33
N ARG A 546 9.32 -17.42 24.31
CA ARG A 546 8.40 -16.59 25.11
C ARG A 546 9.10 -15.86 26.23
N HIS A 547 8.65 -14.65 26.47
CA HIS A 547 9.07 -13.86 27.63
C HIS A 547 8.83 -14.62 28.94
N PRO A 548 9.75 -14.56 29.93
CA PRO A 548 9.65 -15.33 31.17
C PRO A 548 8.32 -15.16 31.93
N GLN A 549 7.74 -13.96 31.93
CA GLN A 549 6.44 -13.68 32.56
C GLN A 549 5.26 -14.44 31.93
N ARG A 550 5.46 -15.06 30.76
CA ARG A 550 4.46 -15.80 30.01
C ARG A 550 4.60 -17.31 30.15
N TRP A 551 5.59 -17.80 30.92
CA TRP A 551 5.74 -19.22 31.21
C TRP A 551 4.73 -19.68 32.25
N GLY A 552 4.31 -20.95 32.17
CA GLY A 552 3.36 -21.51 33.12
C GLY A 552 1.96 -20.90 32.95
N LYS A 553 1.31 -20.47 34.04
CA LYS A 553 0.04 -19.72 33.98
C LYS A 553 0.37 -18.23 33.83
N PRO A 554 0.34 -17.67 32.61
CA PRO A 554 0.59 -16.24 32.41
C PRO A 554 -0.39 -15.39 33.24
N GLY A 555 0.11 -14.28 33.79
CA GLY A 555 -0.69 -13.28 34.52
C GLY A 555 -1.05 -12.04 33.69
N ALA A 556 -0.58 -11.96 32.44
CA ALA A 556 -0.76 -10.80 31.56
C ALA A 556 -1.01 -11.21 30.11
N SER A 557 -1.70 -10.36 29.36
CA SER A 557 -1.98 -10.51 27.93
C SER A 557 -0.72 -10.30 27.07
N PHE A 558 -0.80 -10.60 25.76
CA PHE A 558 0.37 -10.47 24.88
C PHE A 558 0.60 -9.00 24.53
N THR A 559 1.70 -8.42 25.01
CA THR A 559 2.15 -7.07 24.65
C THR A 559 3.12 -7.10 23.46
N LYS A 560 3.36 -5.93 22.86
CA LYS A 560 4.39 -5.76 21.82
C LYS A 560 5.79 -6.15 22.33
N GLY A 561 6.10 -5.89 23.61
CA GLY A 561 7.40 -6.27 24.19
C GLY A 561 7.64 -7.78 24.25
N HIS A 562 6.58 -8.60 24.36
CA HIS A 562 6.73 -10.06 24.23
C HIS A 562 7.18 -10.49 22.83
N ASP A 563 6.71 -9.84 21.77
CA ASP A 563 7.23 -10.07 20.42
C ASP A 563 8.69 -9.59 20.29
N VAL A 564 9.04 -8.45 20.91
CA VAL A 564 10.42 -7.93 20.90
C VAL A 564 11.37 -8.89 21.61
N TYR A 565 10.96 -9.49 22.74
CA TYR A 565 11.73 -10.54 23.39
C TYR A 565 11.94 -11.75 22.47
N SER A 566 10.86 -12.23 21.85
CA SER A 566 10.90 -13.38 20.92
C SER A 566 11.83 -13.10 19.72
N LEU A 567 11.81 -11.86 19.22
CA LEU A 567 12.72 -11.37 18.20
C LEU A 567 14.17 -11.39 18.69
N GLY A 568 14.44 -10.96 19.93
CA GLY A 568 15.77 -11.05 20.56
C GLY A 568 16.33 -12.47 20.55
N VAL A 569 15.51 -13.46 20.87
CA VAL A 569 15.90 -14.89 20.79
C VAL A 569 16.23 -15.30 19.36
N ILE A 570 15.43 -14.90 18.36
CA ILE A 570 15.72 -15.20 16.94
C ILE A 570 17.00 -14.50 16.48
N LEU A 571 17.21 -13.24 16.85
CA LEU A 571 18.43 -12.49 16.51
C LEU A 571 19.68 -13.15 17.11
N PHE A 572 19.57 -13.70 18.33
CA PHE A 572 20.61 -14.55 18.92
C PHE A 572 20.86 -15.83 18.11
N GLU A 573 19.80 -16.54 17.69
CA GLU A 573 19.94 -17.72 16.83
C GLU A 573 20.63 -17.39 15.51
N ILE A 574 20.33 -16.24 14.91
CA ILE A 574 20.98 -15.74 13.68
C ILE A 574 22.45 -15.40 13.95
N ALA A 575 22.76 -14.71 15.05
CA ALA A 575 24.13 -14.37 15.44
C ALA A 575 24.98 -15.62 15.61
N ALA A 576 24.50 -16.59 16.39
CA ALA A 576 25.17 -17.87 16.62
C ALA A 576 25.08 -18.83 15.42
N TRP A 577 24.18 -18.56 14.47
CA TRP A 577 23.76 -19.43 13.37
C TRP A 577 23.42 -20.86 13.83
N LYS A 578 22.69 -20.95 14.94
CA LYS A 578 22.32 -22.21 15.61
C LYS A 578 20.95 -22.07 16.26
N SER A 579 20.17 -23.15 16.23
CA SER A 579 18.89 -23.17 16.94
C SER A 579 19.07 -23.12 18.46
N ILE A 580 18.16 -22.38 19.12
CA ILE A 580 18.06 -22.22 20.57
C ILE A 580 17.85 -23.56 21.29
N SER A 581 17.26 -24.54 20.61
CA SER A 581 17.10 -25.92 21.09
C SER A 581 18.39 -26.67 21.39
N LYS A 582 19.54 -26.13 20.96
CA LYS A 582 20.86 -26.70 21.29
C LYS A 582 21.39 -26.21 22.64
N LEU A 583 20.76 -25.22 23.27
CA LEU A 583 21.12 -24.70 24.59
C LEU A 583 20.91 -25.76 25.68
N SER A 584 21.71 -25.66 26.74
CA SER A 584 21.70 -26.66 27.81
C SER A 584 20.42 -26.60 28.63
N CYS A 585 19.89 -25.40 28.90
CA CYS A 585 18.63 -25.20 29.61
C CYS A 585 17.40 -25.75 28.87
N THR A 586 17.47 -25.90 27.54
CA THR A 586 16.39 -26.47 26.72
C THR A 586 16.37 -28.00 26.68
N LYS A 587 17.41 -28.65 27.19
CA LYS A 587 17.57 -30.12 27.24
C LYS A 587 17.11 -30.75 28.55
N SER A 588 16.46 -29.99 29.43
CA SER A 588 16.01 -30.47 30.74
C SER A 588 15.10 -31.68 30.62
N ASN A 589 15.37 -32.72 31.43
CA ASN A 589 14.47 -33.86 31.59
C ASN A 589 13.09 -33.38 32.05
N ALA A 590 12.01 -33.99 31.53
CA ALA A 590 10.61 -33.60 31.70
C ALA A 590 10.09 -33.48 33.16
N SER A 591 10.93 -33.75 34.16
CA SER A 591 10.63 -33.73 35.59
C SER A 591 11.17 -32.52 36.35
N GLN A 592 11.98 -31.65 35.73
CA GLN A 592 12.54 -30.47 36.41
C GLN A 592 11.82 -29.19 35.97
N ARG A 593 11.28 -28.42 36.93
CA ARG A 593 10.73 -27.08 36.67
C ARG A 593 11.87 -26.19 36.15
N VAL A 594 11.83 -25.88 34.87
CA VAL A 594 12.81 -24.98 34.23
C VAL A 594 12.53 -23.56 34.72
N ASP A 595 13.54 -22.90 35.28
CA ASP A 595 13.48 -21.48 35.64
C ASP A 595 13.10 -20.68 34.38
N SER A 596 12.06 -19.84 34.47
CA SER A 596 11.56 -19.08 33.32
C SER A 596 12.59 -18.11 32.76
N ASP A 597 13.53 -17.66 33.60
CA ASP A 597 14.64 -16.81 33.19
C ASP A 597 15.86 -17.60 32.69
N SER A 598 15.89 -18.93 32.79
CA SER A 598 17.07 -19.74 32.47
C SER A 598 17.55 -19.52 31.03
N VAL A 599 16.62 -19.45 30.08
CA VAL A 599 16.92 -19.21 28.66
C VAL A 599 17.54 -17.81 28.48
N LYS A 600 16.92 -16.78 29.07
CA LYS A 600 17.44 -15.41 29.04
C LYS A 600 18.85 -15.33 29.65
N LYS A 601 19.05 -15.95 30.82
CA LYS A 601 20.35 -16.00 31.53
C LYS A 601 21.43 -16.72 30.71
N GLU A 602 21.11 -17.86 30.09
CA GLU A 602 22.06 -18.62 29.26
C GLU A 602 22.44 -17.82 28.00
N ILE A 603 21.47 -17.18 27.33
CA ILE A 603 21.74 -16.30 26.18
C ILE A 603 22.68 -15.15 26.58
N LEU A 604 22.36 -14.43 27.66
CA LEU A 604 23.19 -13.31 28.13
C LEU A 604 24.61 -13.76 28.53
N ALA A 605 24.75 -14.91 29.19
CA ALA A 605 26.05 -15.46 29.54
C ALA A 605 26.89 -15.83 28.30
N LEU A 606 26.26 -16.38 27.26
CA LEU A 606 26.95 -16.69 26.00
C LEU A 606 27.35 -15.43 25.22
N MET A 607 26.56 -14.37 25.32
CA MET A 607 26.85 -13.07 24.69
C MET A 607 27.96 -12.31 25.40
N ALA A 608 28.05 -12.43 26.73
CA ALA A 608 29.12 -11.84 27.53
C ALA A 608 30.50 -12.49 27.26
N GLY A 609 30.53 -13.66 26.62
CA GLY A 609 31.78 -14.30 26.20
C GLY A 609 32.36 -13.68 24.93
N ASP A 610 33.70 -13.54 24.88
CA ASP A 610 34.40 -12.89 23.77
C ASP A 610 34.16 -13.53 22.39
N ARG A 611 33.83 -14.83 22.34
CA ARG A 611 33.72 -15.58 21.08
C ARG A 611 32.59 -15.08 20.19
N LEU A 612 31.40 -14.84 20.75
CA LEU A 612 30.24 -14.44 19.95
C LEU A 612 30.39 -12.98 19.52
N ALA A 613 30.72 -12.09 20.45
CA ALA A 613 30.97 -10.68 20.17
C ALA A 613 32.07 -10.47 19.11
N HIS A 614 33.15 -11.25 19.18
CA HIS A 614 34.19 -11.24 18.14
C HIS A 614 33.67 -11.66 16.76
N SER A 615 32.75 -12.63 16.69
CA SER A 615 32.25 -13.18 15.43
C SER A 615 31.20 -12.33 14.71
N VAL A 616 30.42 -11.53 15.44
CA VAL A 616 29.29 -10.75 14.86
C VAL A 616 29.36 -9.25 15.12
N GLY A 617 30.31 -8.81 15.95
CA GLY A 617 30.47 -7.41 16.36
C GLY A 617 29.56 -7.00 17.52
N GLY A 618 30.04 -6.05 18.32
CA GLY A 618 29.33 -5.57 19.52
C GLY A 618 28.01 -4.87 19.25
N GLN A 619 27.79 -4.31 18.05
CA GLN A 619 26.53 -3.66 17.71
C GLN A 619 25.35 -4.65 17.66
N LEU A 620 25.51 -5.82 17.04
CA LEU A 620 24.45 -6.84 17.00
C LEU A 620 24.19 -7.40 18.40
N ILE A 621 25.23 -7.62 19.19
CA ILE A 621 25.12 -8.05 20.59
C ILE A 621 24.29 -7.07 21.41
N GLY A 622 24.63 -5.77 21.35
CA GLY A 622 23.88 -4.75 22.07
C GLY A 622 22.43 -4.59 21.59
N VAL A 623 22.12 -4.92 20.34
CA VAL A 623 20.73 -4.98 19.85
C VAL A 623 19.97 -6.15 20.46
N ILE A 624 20.59 -7.34 20.52
CA ILE A 624 19.98 -8.54 21.12
C ILE A 624 19.70 -8.31 22.61
N GLU A 625 20.67 -7.75 23.35
CA GLU A 625 20.50 -7.40 24.76
C GLU A 625 19.29 -6.51 24.99
N ARG A 626 19.18 -5.42 24.22
CA ARG A 626 18.05 -4.47 24.30
C ARG A 626 16.71 -5.10 23.95
N CYS A 627 16.68 -6.08 23.04
CA CYS A 627 15.45 -6.84 22.77
C CYS A 627 15.04 -7.72 23.96
N LEU A 628 16.02 -8.34 24.64
CA LEU A 628 15.76 -9.23 25.76
C LEU A 628 15.41 -8.48 27.06
N SER A 629 15.85 -7.22 27.22
CA SER A 629 15.54 -6.35 28.37
C SER A 629 14.40 -5.35 28.13
N PHE A 630 13.77 -5.40 26.96
CA PHE A 630 12.88 -4.35 26.46
C PHE A 630 11.70 -4.05 27.40
N GLU A 631 11.01 -5.09 27.88
CA GLU A 631 9.83 -4.94 28.74
C GLU A 631 10.21 -4.45 30.14
N GLU A 632 11.34 -4.91 30.70
CA GLU A 632 11.79 -4.42 32.01
C GLU A 632 12.17 -2.95 31.97
N GLU A 633 12.75 -2.48 30.88
CA GLU A 633 13.06 -1.08 30.71
C GLU A 633 11.81 -0.25 30.38
N ALA A 634 10.86 -0.79 29.61
CA ALA A 634 9.57 -0.13 29.35
C ALA A 634 8.82 0.13 30.67
N ALA A 635 8.78 -0.90 31.53
CA ALA A 635 8.11 -0.83 32.83
C ALA A 635 8.78 0.17 33.78
N LYS A 636 10.13 0.23 33.79
CA LYS A 636 10.89 1.20 34.62
C LYS A 636 10.63 2.65 34.23
N ASN A 637 10.44 2.90 32.94
CA ASN A 637 10.27 4.24 32.39
C ASN A 637 8.79 4.66 32.23
N GLU A 638 7.84 3.80 32.63
CA GLU A 638 6.40 3.99 32.44
C GLU A 638 6.04 4.34 30.98
N GLU A 639 6.69 3.66 30.02
CA GLU A 639 6.57 3.98 28.60
C GLU A 639 5.21 3.54 28.03
N GLY A 640 4.53 4.47 27.36
CA GLY A 640 3.36 4.16 26.53
C GLY A 640 3.72 3.51 25.19
N GLU A 641 2.72 3.09 24.41
CA GLU A 641 2.95 2.38 23.13
C GLU A 641 3.79 3.16 22.11
N LEU A 642 3.59 4.47 22.01
CA LEU A 642 4.35 5.33 21.09
C LEU A 642 5.82 5.39 21.48
N GLU A 643 6.13 5.52 22.77
CA GLU A 643 7.50 5.63 23.25
C GLU A 643 8.23 4.29 23.14
N GLY A 644 7.56 3.19 23.50
CA GLY A 644 8.08 1.84 23.26
C GLY A 644 8.39 1.61 21.77
N TYR A 645 7.48 2.00 20.87
CA TYR A 645 7.74 1.89 19.43
C TYR A 645 8.93 2.75 18.96
N ARG A 646 9.06 3.98 19.46
CA ARG A 646 10.19 4.87 19.15
C ARG A 646 11.50 4.27 19.60
N ARG A 647 11.55 3.74 20.83
CA ARG A 647 12.73 3.07 21.35
C ARG A 647 13.08 1.83 20.52
N PHE A 648 12.10 0.97 20.22
CA PHE A 648 12.32 -0.20 19.36
C PHE A 648 12.93 0.21 18.00
N ARG A 649 12.40 1.26 17.37
CA ARG A 649 12.96 1.77 16.11
C ARG A 649 14.39 2.30 16.27
N ALA A 650 14.64 3.15 17.27
CA ALA A 650 15.92 3.82 17.47
C ALA A 650 17.04 2.87 17.93
N GLU A 651 16.70 1.87 18.75
CA GLU A 651 17.65 1.03 19.43
C GLU A 651 17.80 -0.37 18.83
N VAL A 652 16.82 -0.84 18.06
CA VAL A 652 16.84 -2.16 17.42
C VAL A 652 16.93 -2.03 15.91
N VAL A 653 15.97 -1.34 15.28
CA VAL A 653 15.88 -1.29 13.81
C VAL A 653 17.00 -0.46 13.18
N GLU A 654 17.19 0.78 13.63
CA GLU A 654 18.18 1.71 13.03
C GLU A 654 19.65 1.25 13.17
N PRO A 655 20.10 0.64 14.29
CA PRO A 655 21.45 0.07 14.36
C PRO A 655 21.66 -1.06 13.36
N LEU A 656 20.69 -1.96 13.18
CA LEU A 656 20.78 -3.04 12.18
C LEU A 656 20.75 -2.50 10.76
N ARG A 657 19.92 -1.48 10.49
CA ARG A 657 19.89 -0.79 9.20
C ARG A 657 21.27 -0.20 8.86
N ARG A 658 21.93 0.43 9.84
CA ARG A 658 23.29 0.96 9.66
C ARG A 658 24.32 -0.14 9.37
N LEU A 659 24.23 -1.29 10.03
CA LEU A 659 25.10 -2.43 9.74
C LEU A 659 24.95 -2.93 8.30
N VAL A 660 23.71 -2.95 7.77
CA VAL A 660 23.44 -3.30 6.37
C VAL A 660 23.97 -2.22 5.41
N ASP A 661 23.74 -0.93 5.71
CA ASP A 661 24.18 0.19 4.86
C ASP A 661 25.71 0.30 4.73
N VAL A 662 26.46 -0.08 5.76
CA VAL A 662 27.93 -0.04 5.77
C VAL A 662 28.55 -1.13 4.89
N GLY A 663 27.79 -2.19 4.55
CA GLY A 663 28.24 -3.24 3.63
C GLY A 663 29.47 -4.00 4.15
N VAL A 664 29.34 -4.66 5.30
CA VAL A 664 30.41 -5.52 5.88
C VAL A 664 30.59 -6.81 5.09
#